data_AF-A0A7V3NJ82-F1
#
_entry.id   AF-A0A7V3NJ82-F1
#
_cell.length_a   1.000
_cell.length_b   1.000
_cell.length_c   1.000
_cell.angle_alpha   90.00
_cell.angle_beta   90.00
_cell.angle_gamma   90.00
#
_symmetry.space_group_name_H-M   'P 1'
#
loop_
_entity.id
_entity.type
_entity.pdbx_description
1 polymer ?
#
loop_
_entity_poly.entity_id
_entity_poly.type
_entity_poly.pdbx_seq_one_letter_code
_entity_poly.pdbx_strand_id
1 'polypeptide(L)'
;MDTPTPRRTRPDRERVLPGPSRGPWLWTVLIAALLLGLVLLLASFAQGAEAAPPLPYVPGVYAGYDRAGAAGLADGTAYPHIRGGHMRFTWRSVEPERGTFVWDEIDAWIARETRKTSDPSQPNGKKVVFGIVLSALLGSTTPAWALTDAYDPVWCEGQPYLNYANPQVQAAIAEMVQALAAKYDGHPDISFIEIDVGAEGEPGVWLRRLPDGSPHPVWLAYQTKVTQEAWIAYVKFLIDTYTQAFRRTPVFYMFSGYYLNAQYEKETLIPYAISKRCGLKFTGLKRGDETGGGAGGVCNPPGSIYGADWVVPLWYSHTATFAAEFSWWYYYWDTYWAYLNGLDKGYSLMHGLTDVVTPTELVDVTRFVNEYAPFAGGNIAGTPGVWVAFRTSLNAPGWPLCPDSTSYEFYLYHDLSQPDGQPVRSGNLPPGSLRPEGFFTLSTDRARGQHYFYLNVDDRYQRATPAPKEALVIYYDGTSPGARWWLEYDAADAAGKAAPPVPKWGTETWLTATIPLPDAYFGNRLPGGNDLRLFSGGPGDDDDQFHMVLLRPQGSTAGAPPFTRPTLSSATNPALPDPTVGLSPNTGNAAFPAAAYNAARNEHLAVWSQQDGPSIGTPWGYRLWRARIAADGTVAGPATPLFGSGQASQAWPRLVHLPQGDRYLLAWLEASPDGAQRVLASLLDGTGAPLGTPVPLSPEGVQPGPPALAHAPDLGVSLAAWSTWGDGAVWAVPLDASGAPVREPVLLGYGQTPEVAASGGRFLVAWASGGDIVARAVGSDGLPVGTQATVCNASGLQANPAVAPAASGRFFVAWEDQRAGGDPQAYGRLLSSDGTPAAEETRLLYSKARDLALAYSPGEDQFLLLWQDGDIYAQALSGQGYPASDAFLLTQGGPREAQPFVVHNPLHEDFLALWRADHFVPNGKVSAHLHHAALRALAAHGLPVAPTVDGNLAEWTVPPGLTLNGDTARYVDASPRPPSSDVSAQVYAGWDAQALYLAFDVTDDHPLASTGDPAQDDAVEIGLDARHDHIGYRDDDFQFVITAGGRIFNRGGAAPAGVSVATAVRQDGYTIEVRIPHSVLFAATPPSGSVIGINFGLRDRDGDPASNAYLVWRGQSTADSSVQYGHLRFSGLPTRLVEARALASPPAIDGDLSDWPEGGEVVLNRYTAAYVADRIVPTPNDASAVLQAGWDPNTLYLAIRVTDDRVVTDSTDPWHDDEIEVGLDG
;
A
#
# COMPACT_ATOMS: atom_id res chain seq x y z
N MET A 1 7.05 -2.43 61.38
CA MET A 1 7.56 -2.20 62.75
C MET A 1 9.05 -1.91 62.65
N ASP A 2 9.58 -1.15 63.60
CA ASP A 2 10.98 -1.12 64.08
C ASP A 2 12.14 -0.76 63.11
N THR A 3 12.35 0.56 62.98
CA THR A 3 13.57 1.37 63.29
C THR A 3 14.89 0.65 63.73
N PRO A 4 16.13 1.24 63.57
CA PRO A 4 16.41 2.67 63.85
C PRO A 4 17.61 3.45 63.19
N THR A 5 17.36 4.73 62.86
CA THR A 5 18.20 5.96 63.16
C THR A 5 19.54 6.28 62.40
N PRO A 6 20.13 7.51 62.50
CA PRO A 6 19.53 8.88 62.47
C PRO A 6 20.36 10.06 61.82
N ARG A 7 19.68 11.09 61.23
CA ARG A 7 20.01 12.57 61.30
C ARG A 7 21.38 13.06 60.72
N ARG A 8 21.80 14.34 60.60
CA ARG A 8 21.32 15.76 60.35
C ARG A 8 22.62 16.65 60.21
N THR A 9 22.75 17.87 59.66
CA THR A 9 21.99 18.84 58.81
C THR A 9 22.94 19.95 58.26
N ARG A 10 22.48 20.79 57.30
CA ARG A 10 23.02 22.13 56.91
C ARG A 10 22.99 23.15 58.09
N PRO A 11 23.63 24.36 58.07
CA PRO A 11 23.53 25.38 57.00
C PRO A 11 24.68 26.42 56.76
N ASP A 12 24.48 27.24 55.70
CA ASP A 12 24.87 28.64 55.39
C ASP A 12 26.23 29.29 55.77
N ARG A 13 26.77 30.09 54.82
CA ARG A 13 26.95 31.56 54.99
C ARG A 13 27.39 32.34 53.74
N GLU A 14 27.19 33.66 53.79
CA GLU A 14 27.46 34.64 52.71
C GLU A 14 28.82 35.36 52.82
N ARG A 15 29.16 36.06 51.72
CA ARG A 15 30.02 37.25 51.52
C ARG A 15 30.63 37.97 52.74
N VAL A 16 31.84 38.51 52.57
CA VAL A 16 32.17 39.95 52.66
C VAL A 16 33.60 40.26 52.16
N LEU A 17 33.80 41.42 51.50
CA LEU A 17 35.09 42.02 51.10
C LEU A 17 35.36 43.24 52.00
N PRO A 18 36.63 43.59 52.35
CA PRO A 18 37.42 44.50 51.49
C PRO A 18 38.94 44.24 51.49
N GLY A 19 39.71 44.69 50.49
CA GLY A 19 40.32 46.03 50.54
C GLY A 19 41.65 46.07 49.74
N PRO A 20 42.21 47.25 49.38
CA PRO A 20 42.78 47.40 48.04
C PRO A 20 44.29 47.69 47.95
N SER A 21 44.89 47.28 46.83
CA SER A 21 46.08 47.92 46.25
C SER A 21 46.05 47.85 44.70
N ARG A 22 46.82 48.73 44.05
CA ARG A 22 46.87 48.93 42.58
C ARG A 22 47.85 47.92 41.95
N GLY A 23 47.69 47.41 40.73
CA GLY A 23 46.64 47.60 39.72
C GLY A 23 47.15 47.09 38.34
N PRO A 24 46.68 45.93 37.82
CA PRO A 24 47.45 45.11 36.86
C PRO A 24 47.22 45.45 35.37
N TRP A 25 47.17 46.75 35.00
CA TRP A 25 46.82 47.20 33.64
C TRP A 25 47.67 46.59 32.50
N LEU A 26 48.97 46.37 32.74
CA LEU A 26 49.86 45.70 31.77
C LEU A 26 49.44 44.25 31.51
N TRP A 27 48.98 43.53 32.53
CA TRP A 27 48.51 42.15 32.39
C TRP A 27 47.14 42.08 31.71
N THR A 28 46.22 43.01 31.97
CA THR A 28 44.92 43.03 31.28
C THR A 28 45.09 43.25 29.77
N VAL A 29 46.01 44.14 29.36
CA VAL A 29 46.31 44.36 27.93
C VAL A 29 47.05 43.18 27.31
N LEU A 30 48.03 42.58 28.00
CA LEU A 30 48.71 41.36 27.52
C LEU A 30 47.78 40.15 27.40
N ILE A 31 46.88 39.96 28.37
CA ILE A 31 45.88 38.87 28.35
C ILE A 31 44.81 39.16 27.30
N ALA A 32 44.38 40.40 27.10
CA ALA A 32 43.47 40.75 26.01
C ALA A 32 44.13 40.57 24.63
N ALA A 33 45.41 40.90 24.49
CA ALA A 33 46.16 40.68 23.25
C ALA A 33 46.46 39.18 23.00
N LEU A 34 46.72 38.39 24.05
CA LEU A 34 46.86 36.94 23.95
C LEU A 34 45.52 36.23 23.71
N LEU A 35 44.41 36.70 24.29
CA LEU A 35 43.08 36.16 24.04
C LEU A 35 42.56 36.57 22.66
N LEU A 36 42.75 37.81 22.22
CA LEU A 36 42.42 38.22 20.85
C LEU A 36 43.34 37.52 19.83
N GLY A 37 44.62 37.37 20.15
CA GLY A 37 45.58 36.58 19.37
C GLY A 37 45.19 35.11 19.28
N LEU A 38 44.75 34.49 20.39
CA LEU A 38 44.28 33.11 20.43
C LEU A 38 42.93 32.94 19.75
N VAL A 39 42.00 33.90 19.89
CA VAL A 39 40.71 33.92 19.18
C VAL A 39 40.91 34.12 17.67
N LEU A 40 41.88 34.94 17.25
CA LEU A 40 42.26 35.06 15.84
C LEU A 40 42.98 33.80 15.33
N LEU A 41 43.83 33.16 16.16
CA LEU A 41 44.48 31.89 15.80
C LEU A 41 43.44 30.78 15.65
N LEU A 42 42.52 30.66 16.61
CA LEU A 42 41.39 29.73 16.59
C LEU A 42 40.42 30.08 15.45
N ALA A 43 40.20 31.34 15.10
CA ALA A 43 39.44 31.72 13.91
C ALA A 43 40.15 31.30 12.61
N SER A 44 41.49 31.37 12.55
CA SER A 44 42.28 30.82 11.43
C SER A 44 42.44 29.29 11.43
N PHE A 45 42.01 28.60 12.49
CA PHE A 45 41.81 27.14 12.51
C PHE A 45 40.33 26.75 12.29
N ALA A 46 39.38 27.63 12.61
CA ALA A 46 37.94 27.47 12.37
C ALA A 46 37.55 27.86 10.93
N GLN A 47 38.33 28.71 10.27
CA GLN A 47 38.54 28.66 8.82
C GLN A 47 39.37 27.42 8.49
N GLY A 48 38.81 26.24 8.76
CA GLY A 48 39.25 25.00 8.15
C GLY A 48 39.23 25.20 6.64
N ALA A 49 40.28 24.74 5.95
CA ALA A 49 40.42 24.95 4.52
C ALA A 49 39.16 24.45 3.81
N GLU A 50 38.40 25.37 3.20
CA GLU A 50 37.11 25.08 2.58
C GLU A 50 37.33 23.99 1.53
N ALA A 51 36.86 22.79 1.84
CA ALA A 51 37.15 21.59 1.07
C ALA A 51 36.41 21.74 -0.27
N ALA A 52 37.14 22.21 -1.28
CA ALA A 52 36.57 22.51 -2.60
C ALA A 52 35.72 21.33 -3.08
N PRO A 53 34.48 21.60 -3.52
CA PRO A 53 33.34 20.69 -3.34
C PRO A 53 33.59 19.29 -3.91
N PRO A 54 32.98 18.26 -3.31
CA PRO A 54 33.10 16.89 -3.80
C PRO A 54 32.68 16.81 -5.28
N LEU A 55 33.31 15.88 -6.01
CA LEU A 55 32.95 15.61 -7.40
C LEU A 55 31.46 15.21 -7.48
N PRO A 56 30.74 15.61 -8.54
CA PRO A 56 29.31 15.36 -8.65
C PRO A 56 29.01 13.86 -8.70
N TYR A 57 28.00 13.44 -7.94
CA TYR A 57 27.52 12.07 -7.81
C TYR A 57 25.99 12.07 -7.75
N VAL A 58 25.35 10.91 -7.85
CA VAL A 58 23.89 10.78 -7.70
C VAL A 58 23.54 10.21 -6.32
N PRO A 59 23.09 11.04 -5.34
CA PRO A 59 22.67 10.57 -4.02
C PRO A 59 21.43 9.67 -4.08
N GLY A 60 21.28 8.79 -3.09
CA GLY A 60 20.13 7.91 -2.93
C GLY A 60 20.43 6.42 -2.81
N VAL A 61 19.45 5.61 -3.20
CA VAL A 61 19.43 4.14 -3.01
C VAL A 61 19.94 3.37 -4.23
N TYR A 62 20.84 2.41 -4.03
CA TYR A 62 21.37 1.49 -5.04
C TYR A 62 21.13 0.01 -4.63
N ALA A 63 21.02 -0.91 -5.59
CA ALA A 63 20.90 -2.35 -5.35
C ALA A 63 22.29 -3.03 -5.31
N GLY A 64 22.65 -3.68 -4.20
CA GLY A 64 24.00 -4.18 -3.93
C GLY A 64 24.24 -5.67 -4.28
N TYR A 65 25.42 -5.95 -4.82
CA TYR A 65 25.95 -7.26 -5.23
C TYR A 65 25.19 -7.99 -6.35
N ASP A 66 24.13 -7.37 -6.89
CA ASP A 66 23.44 -7.70 -8.14
C ASP A 66 23.42 -9.21 -8.51
N ARG A 67 22.89 -10.01 -7.58
CA ARG A 67 22.52 -11.42 -7.76
C ARG A 67 21.19 -11.60 -8.49
N ALA A 68 20.51 -10.49 -8.83
CA ALA A 68 19.27 -10.52 -9.59
C ALA A 68 19.59 -10.93 -11.03
N GLY A 69 19.06 -12.06 -11.47
CA GLY A 69 19.24 -12.53 -12.84
C GLY A 69 18.57 -11.62 -13.86
N ALA A 70 19.32 -10.60 -14.33
CA ALA A 70 19.09 -9.80 -15.54
C ALA A 70 17.62 -9.55 -15.95
N ALA A 71 16.94 -8.60 -15.29
CA ALA A 71 15.67 -8.04 -15.76
C ALA A 71 15.33 -6.64 -15.20
N GLY A 72 15.34 -6.48 -13.87
CA GLY A 72 14.49 -5.48 -13.20
C GLY A 72 14.86 -3.98 -13.32
N LEU A 73 16.13 -3.62 -13.51
CA LEU A 73 16.55 -2.20 -13.48
C LEU A 73 16.54 -1.53 -14.87
N ALA A 74 16.69 -2.30 -15.95
CA ALA A 74 16.85 -1.78 -17.31
C ALA A 74 15.60 -1.03 -17.82
N ASP A 75 14.41 -1.59 -17.61
CA ASP A 75 13.13 -1.01 -18.09
C ASP A 75 12.33 -0.25 -17.02
N GLY A 76 12.81 -0.23 -15.77
CA GLY A 76 12.28 0.62 -14.70
C GLY A 76 10.89 0.27 -14.14
N THR A 77 10.18 -0.70 -14.73
CA THR A 77 8.81 -1.11 -14.36
C THR A 77 8.71 -1.72 -12.95
N ALA A 78 9.70 -2.50 -12.53
CA ALA A 78 9.73 -3.11 -11.19
C ALA A 78 10.27 -2.14 -10.12
N TYR A 79 11.22 -1.26 -10.47
CA TYR A 79 11.99 -0.45 -9.52
C TYR A 79 12.13 1.01 -9.98
N PRO A 80 11.06 1.81 -9.95
CA PRO A 80 11.08 3.18 -10.46
C PRO A 80 12.11 4.06 -9.72
N HIS A 81 12.15 3.99 -8.38
CA HIS A 81 12.92 4.94 -7.56
C HIS A 81 14.39 4.55 -7.28
N ILE A 82 14.82 3.29 -7.47
CA ILE A 82 16.24 2.91 -7.30
C ILE A 82 17.12 3.75 -8.24
N ARG A 83 18.23 4.31 -7.76
CA ARG A 83 19.15 5.16 -8.54
C ARG A 83 20.10 4.36 -9.43
N GLY A 84 20.43 3.13 -9.04
CA GLY A 84 21.42 2.34 -9.76
C GLY A 84 21.76 0.98 -9.15
N GLY A 85 22.69 0.28 -9.79
CA GLY A 85 23.30 -0.95 -9.29
C GLY A 85 24.65 -0.71 -8.59
N HIS A 86 25.02 -1.61 -7.69
CA HIS A 86 26.34 -1.71 -7.06
C HIS A 86 26.91 -3.13 -7.21
N MET A 87 28.17 -3.23 -7.63
CA MET A 87 28.89 -4.49 -7.86
C MET A 87 30.32 -4.42 -7.33
N ARG A 88 30.90 -5.56 -6.94
CA ARG A 88 32.36 -5.70 -6.73
C ARG A 88 32.92 -6.69 -7.73
N PHE A 89 33.90 -6.26 -8.54
CA PHE A 89 34.66 -7.11 -9.45
C PHE A 89 35.95 -7.58 -8.76
N THR A 90 36.70 -8.50 -9.39
CA THR A 90 37.88 -9.11 -8.77
C THR A 90 39.16 -8.65 -9.48
N TRP A 91 40.25 -8.43 -8.74
CA TRP A 91 41.54 -8.12 -9.38
C TRP A 91 41.96 -9.21 -10.37
N ARG A 92 41.65 -10.47 -10.08
CA ARG A 92 41.86 -11.62 -10.97
C ARG A 92 41.06 -11.58 -12.28
N SER A 93 39.83 -11.03 -12.30
CA SER A 93 39.06 -10.92 -13.55
C SER A 93 39.50 -9.71 -14.38
N VAL A 94 40.00 -8.63 -13.75
CA VAL A 94 40.50 -7.45 -14.48
C VAL A 94 41.98 -7.47 -14.86
N GLU A 95 42.85 -8.22 -14.17
CA GLU A 95 44.27 -8.43 -14.53
C GLU A 95 44.67 -9.92 -14.45
N PRO A 96 44.07 -10.80 -15.28
CA PRO A 96 44.32 -12.25 -15.25
C PRO A 96 45.78 -12.62 -15.55
N GLU A 97 46.44 -11.84 -16.42
CA GLU A 97 47.87 -11.88 -16.68
C GLU A 97 48.48 -10.51 -16.38
N ARG A 98 49.72 -10.47 -15.87
CA ARG A 98 50.36 -9.24 -15.39
C ARG A 98 50.48 -8.19 -16.51
N GLY A 99 49.85 -7.03 -16.33
CA GLY A 99 49.80 -5.92 -17.29
C GLY A 99 48.77 -6.10 -18.42
N THR A 100 48.02 -7.21 -18.45
CA THR A 100 46.96 -7.48 -19.42
C THR A 100 45.60 -7.19 -18.77
N PHE A 101 45.07 -6.00 -19.03
CA PHE A 101 43.81 -5.57 -18.42
C PHE A 101 42.58 -5.97 -19.26
N VAL A 102 41.59 -6.57 -18.61
CA VAL A 102 40.34 -7.05 -19.22
C VAL A 102 39.15 -6.36 -18.56
N TRP A 103 38.16 -5.93 -19.35
CA TRP A 103 37.10 -5.03 -18.89
C TRP A 103 35.68 -5.46 -19.28
N ASP A 104 35.54 -6.51 -20.10
CA ASP A 104 34.29 -6.89 -20.75
C ASP A 104 33.17 -7.21 -19.74
N GLU A 105 33.53 -7.76 -18.58
CA GLU A 105 32.63 -8.02 -17.44
C GLU A 105 32.01 -6.72 -16.89
N ILE A 106 32.82 -5.67 -16.77
CA ILE A 106 32.41 -4.35 -16.26
C ILE A 106 31.60 -3.61 -17.33
N ASP A 107 32.04 -3.63 -18.60
CA ASP A 107 31.32 -2.97 -19.70
C ASP A 107 29.93 -3.57 -19.93
N ALA A 108 29.82 -4.90 -19.94
CA ALA A 108 28.54 -5.60 -20.09
C ALA A 108 27.60 -5.32 -18.92
N TRP A 109 28.14 -5.18 -17.69
CA TRP A 109 27.36 -4.79 -16.52
C TRP A 109 26.86 -3.34 -16.61
N ILE A 110 27.75 -2.38 -16.92
CA ILE A 110 27.37 -0.96 -17.10
C ILE A 110 26.29 -0.82 -18.18
N ALA A 111 26.43 -1.53 -19.31
CA ALA A 111 25.45 -1.51 -20.39
C ALA A 111 24.09 -2.06 -19.95
N ARG A 112 24.06 -3.16 -19.18
CA ARG A 112 22.82 -3.75 -18.65
C ARG A 112 22.10 -2.81 -17.68
N GLU A 113 22.83 -2.24 -16.73
CA GLU A 113 22.22 -1.45 -15.65
C GLU A 113 21.79 -0.05 -16.09
N THR A 114 22.36 0.51 -17.16
CA THR A 114 22.17 1.93 -17.53
C THR A 114 21.56 2.17 -18.91
N ARG A 115 21.04 1.13 -19.57
CA ARG A 115 20.31 1.20 -20.84
C ARG A 115 18.93 0.53 -20.73
N LYS A 116 18.04 0.80 -21.66
CA LYS A 116 16.72 0.13 -21.76
C LYS A 116 16.88 -1.21 -22.46
N THR A 117 16.07 -2.24 -22.15
CA THR A 117 16.10 -3.48 -22.96
C THR A 117 15.45 -3.27 -24.32
N SER A 118 14.39 -2.46 -24.34
CA SER A 118 13.62 -2.06 -25.52
C SER A 118 14.43 -1.23 -26.53
N ASP A 119 15.42 -0.45 -26.07
CA ASP A 119 16.40 0.22 -26.92
C ASP A 119 17.73 0.39 -26.17
N PRO A 120 18.71 -0.53 -26.38
CA PRO A 120 20.02 -0.46 -25.75
C PRO A 120 20.87 0.77 -26.13
N SER A 121 20.46 1.56 -27.14
CA SER A 121 21.13 2.84 -27.47
C SER A 121 20.69 3.98 -26.55
N GLN A 122 19.54 3.85 -25.88
CA GLN A 122 18.99 4.87 -24.98
C GLN A 122 19.37 4.60 -23.51
N PRO A 123 19.78 5.64 -22.75
CA PRO A 123 19.94 5.52 -21.32
C PRO A 123 18.58 5.37 -20.61
N ASN A 124 18.55 4.58 -19.54
CA ASN A 124 17.38 4.42 -18.66
C ASN A 124 17.35 5.44 -17.50
N GLY A 125 18.37 6.28 -17.36
CA GLY A 125 18.52 7.29 -16.30
C GLY A 125 19.13 6.76 -14.99
N LYS A 126 19.35 5.46 -14.85
CA LYS A 126 20.06 4.83 -13.72
C LYS A 126 21.58 5.09 -13.80
N LYS A 127 22.30 4.76 -12.73
CA LYS A 127 23.77 4.81 -12.63
C LYS A 127 24.34 3.52 -12.07
N VAL A 128 25.67 3.44 -12.00
CA VAL A 128 26.39 2.34 -11.34
C VAL A 128 27.41 2.83 -10.31
N VAL A 129 27.78 1.93 -9.40
CA VAL A 129 28.89 2.05 -8.46
C VAL A 129 29.65 0.73 -8.47
N PHE A 130 30.99 0.73 -8.48
CA PHE A 130 31.74 -0.52 -8.29
C PHE A 130 33.11 -0.37 -7.64
N GLY A 131 33.58 -1.47 -7.05
CA GLY A 131 34.94 -1.65 -6.50
C GLY A 131 35.68 -2.83 -7.14
N ILE A 132 36.99 -2.94 -6.88
CA ILE A 132 37.86 -4.04 -7.33
C ILE A 132 38.48 -4.74 -6.10
N VAL A 133 37.95 -5.92 -5.76
CA VAL A 133 38.43 -6.72 -4.62
C VAL A 133 39.80 -7.30 -4.91
N LEU A 134 40.79 -6.87 -4.12
CA LEU A 134 42.20 -7.26 -4.23
C LEU A 134 42.47 -8.68 -3.66
N SER A 135 41.72 -9.10 -2.63
CA SER A 135 41.87 -10.40 -1.96
C SER A 135 40.58 -10.84 -1.29
N ALA A 136 40.39 -12.15 -1.20
CA ALA A 136 39.26 -12.82 -0.55
C ALA A 136 39.76 -13.93 0.40
N LEU A 137 38.87 -14.47 1.24
CA LEU A 137 39.17 -15.46 2.28
C LEU A 137 39.93 -16.71 1.79
N LEU A 138 39.79 -17.07 0.51
CA LEU A 138 40.43 -18.24 -0.13
C LEU A 138 41.42 -17.85 -1.25
N GLY A 139 41.84 -16.59 -1.32
CA GLY A 139 42.74 -16.09 -2.38
C GLY A 139 42.15 -16.12 -3.80
N SER A 140 40.86 -16.44 -3.94
CA SER A 140 40.18 -16.68 -5.21
C SER A 140 40.14 -15.46 -6.15
N THR A 141 40.11 -14.25 -5.57
CA THR A 141 39.98 -12.96 -6.25
C THR A 141 41.31 -12.29 -6.60
N THR A 142 42.43 -12.79 -6.07
CA THR A 142 43.77 -12.28 -6.36
C THR A 142 44.35 -12.96 -7.61
N PRO A 143 45.04 -12.24 -8.52
CA PRO A 143 45.72 -12.88 -9.65
C PRO A 143 46.82 -13.84 -9.20
N ALA A 144 46.89 -15.03 -9.80
CA ALA A 144 47.85 -16.07 -9.39
C ALA A 144 49.32 -15.62 -9.53
N TRP A 145 49.63 -14.72 -10.48
CA TRP A 145 50.97 -14.15 -10.63
C TRP A 145 51.39 -13.29 -9.43
N ALA A 146 50.45 -12.62 -8.74
CA ALA A 146 50.68 -11.77 -7.58
C ALA A 146 50.94 -12.57 -6.28
N LEU A 147 50.77 -13.89 -6.34
CA LEU A 147 51.00 -14.84 -5.25
C LEU A 147 52.25 -15.71 -5.47
N THR A 148 53.12 -15.33 -6.42
CA THR A 148 54.41 -15.99 -6.66
C THR A 148 55.52 -15.42 -5.78
N ASP A 149 56.61 -16.17 -5.57
CA ASP A 149 57.74 -15.79 -4.69
C ASP A 149 58.33 -14.40 -4.98
N ALA A 150 58.22 -13.89 -6.21
CA ALA A 150 58.64 -12.54 -6.58
C ALA A 150 57.91 -11.45 -5.77
N TYR A 151 56.63 -11.68 -5.47
CA TYR A 151 55.76 -10.77 -4.71
C TYR A 151 55.75 -11.08 -3.20
N ASP A 152 56.63 -11.98 -2.73
CA ASP A 152 56.85 -12.33 -1.31
C ASP A 152 55.53 -12.54 -0.51
N PRO A 153 54.66 -13.48 -0.91
CA PRO A 153 53.33 -13.66 -0.33
C PRO A 153 53.37 -13.99 1.17
N VAL A 154 52.24 -13.77 1.85
CA VAL A 154 52.03 -14.18 3.25
C VAL A 154 51.58 -15.64 3.24
N TRP A 155 52.43 -16.54 3.75
CA TRP A 155 52.12 -17.98 3.80
C TRP A 155 51.41 -18.36 5.10
N CYS A 156 50.27 -19.06 4.99
CA CYS A 156 49.60 -19.69 6.13
C CYS A 156 49.10 -21.08 5.72
N GLU A 157 49.44 -22.11 6.51
CA GLU A 157 48.99 -23.51 6.32
C GLU A 157 49.20 -24.08 4.89
N GLY A 158 50.20 -23.57 4.17
CA GLY A 158 50.52 -23.97 2.79
C GLY A 158 49.77 -23.19 1.70
N GLN A 159 48.95 -22.21 2.07
CA GLN A 159 48.29 -21.28 1.14
C GLN A 159 49.01 -19.91 1.11
N PRO A 160 49.20 -19.30 -0.08
CA PRO A 160 49.74 -17.95 -0.22
C PRO A 160 48.62 -16.90 -0.21
N TYR A 161 48.84 -15.81 0.52
CA TYR A 161 47.95 -14.65 0.60
C TYR A 161 48.69 -13.36 0.18
N LEU A 162 47.94 -12.36 -0.26
CA LEU A 162 48.49 -11.13 -0.83
C LEU A 162 49.31 -10.30 0.19
N ASN A 163 50.56 -9.97 -0.15
CA ASN A 163 51.39 -9.13 0.71
C ASN A 163 51.17 -7.63 0.41
N TYR A 164 50.16 -7.03 1.05
CA TYR A 164 49.81 -5.60 0.91
C TYR A 164 50.98 -4.62 1.18
N ALA A 165 51.97 -5.02 1.99
CA ALA A 165 53.13 -4.19 2.29
C ALA A 165 54.26 -4.28 1.24
N ASN A 166 54.16 -5.19 0.26
CA ASN A 166 55.20 -5.35 -0.76
C ASN A 166 55.13 -4.22 -1.82
N PRO A 167 56.22 -3.46 -2.07
CA PRO A 167 56.25 -2.41 -3.09
C PRO A 167 55.94 -2.88 -4.52
N GLN A 168 56.20 -4.14 -4.88
CA GLN A 168 55.85 -4.69 -6.19
C GLN A 168 54.35 -4.99 -6.32
N VAL A 169 53.70 -5.42 -5.22
CA VAL A 169 52.23 -5.54 -5.15
C VAL A 169 51.60 -4.16 -5.29
N GLN A 170 52.10 -3.17 -4.53
CA GLN A 170 51.62 -1.79 -4.63
C GLN A 170 51.83 -1.19 -6.02
N ALA A 171 52.98 -1.42 -6.67
CA ALA A 171 53.21 -0.98 -8.05
C ALA A 171 52.21 -1.59 -9.04
N ALA A 172 51.91 -2.88 -8.94
CA ALA A 172 50.92 -3.53 -9.81
C ALA A 172 49.49 -2.99 -9.57
N ILE A 173 49.10 -2.77 -8.30
CA ILE A 173 47.83 -2.12 -7.95
C ILE A 173 47.78 -0.70 -8.55
N ALA A 174 48.88 0.06 -8.50
CA ALA A 174 48.92 1.40 -9.09
C ALA A 174 48.73 1.37 -10.61
N GLU A 175 49.36 0.43 -11.32
CA GLU A 175 49.15 0.24 -12.76
C GLU A 175 47.70 -0.15 -13.09
N MET A 176 47.10 -1.07 -12.33
CA MET A 176 45.69 -1.45 -12.47
C MET A 176 44.75 -0.26 -12.28
N VAL A 177 44.95 0.55 -11.24
CA VAL A 177 44.11 1.73 -10.96
C VAL A 177 44.29 2.82 -12.03
N GLN A 178 45.50 3.00 -12.56
CA GLN A 178 45.73 3.92 -13.69
C GLN A 178 45.05 3.42 -14.97
N ALA A 179 45.09 2.11 -15.27
CA ALA A 179 44.39 1.53 -16.42
C ALA A 179 42.86 1.62 -16.27
N LEU A 180 42.33 1.39 -15.05
CA LEU A 180 40.92 1.56 -14.72
C LEU A 180 40.47 3.02 -14.90
N ALA A 181 41.22 3.98 -14.35
CA ALA A 181 40.89 5.40 -14.47
C ALA A 181 41.01 5.93 -15.90
N ALA A 182 41.99 5.46 -16.68
CA ALA A 182 42.13 5.82 -18.10
C ALA A 182 40.90 5.43 -18.95
N LYS A 183 40.11 4.46 -18.48
CA LYS A 183 38.84 4.06 -19.12
C LYS A 183 37.59 4.68 -18.48
N TYR A 184 37.53 4.75 -17.15
CA TYR A 184 36.29 5.02 -16.41
C TYR A 184 36.23 6.38 -15.69
N ASP A 185 37.32 7.16 -15.65
CA ASP A 185 37.28 8.52 -15.10
C ASP A 185 36.39 9.43 -15.99
N GLY A 186 35.41 10.07 -15.38
CA GLY A 186 34.41 10.90 -16.06
C GLY A 186 33.43 10.14 -16.95
N HIS A 187 33.27 8.81 -16.78
CA HIS A 187 32.25 8.05 -17.50
C HIS A 187 30.83 8.48 -17.05
N PRO A 188 29.91 8.84 -17.98
CA PRO A 188 28.65 9.51 -17.64
C PRO A 188 27.67 8.65 -16.82
N ASP A 189 27.88 7.33 -16.78
CA ASP A 189 27.01 6.37 -16.10
C ASP A 189 27.53 5.90 -14.74
N ILE A 190 28.73 6.29 -14.34
CA ILE A 190 29.31 5.93 -13.04
C ILE A 190 29.05 7.05 -12.04
N SER A 191 28.49 6.69 -10.88
CA SER A 191 28.23 7.63 -9.78
C SER A 191 29.45 7.81 -8.88
N PHE A 192 30.13 6.71 -8.52
CA PHE A 192 31.45 6.72 -7.87
C PHE A 192 32.16 5.36 -7.99
N ILE A 193 33.46 5.33 -7.69
CA ILE A 193 34.28 4.11 -7.56
C ILE A 193 34.60 3.83 -6.09
N GLU A 194 34.53 2.58 -5.69
CA GLU A 194 34.84 2.10 -4.34
C GLU A 194 36.31 1.68 -4.24
N ILE A 195 37.01 2.20 -3.22
CA ILE A 195 38.36 1.82 -2.85
C ILE A 195 38.26 0.65 -1.88
N ASP A 196 38.24 -0.56 -2.42
CA ASP A 196 38.39 -1.82 -1.70
C ASP A 196 39.82 -1.91 -1.12
N VAL A 197 39.93 -2.20 0.18
CA VAL A 197 41.17 -2.01 0.96
C VAL A 197 41.91 -3.32 1.22
N GLY A 198 41.19 -4.34 1.71
CA GLY A 198 41.76 -5.60 2.16
C GLY A 198 40.88 -6.78 1.77
N ALA A 199 40.71 -7.74 2.69
CA ALA A 199 39.90 -8.94 2.45
C ALA A 199 38.42 -8.57 2.24
N GLU A 200 37.85 -9.03 1.12
CA GLU A 200 36.47 -8.72 0.66
C GLU A 200 36.16 -7.22 0.46
N GLY A 201 37.19 -6.37 0.50
CA GLY A 201 37.11 -4.90 0.41
C GLY A 201 37.28 -4.17 1.74
N GLU A 202 37.08 -4.82 2.88
CA GLU A 202 37.18 -4.18 4.20
C GLU A 202 38.63 -3.92 4.63
N PRO A 203 38.90 -2.86 5.42
CA PRO A 203 40.12 -2.67 6.20
C PRO A 203 40.48 -3.85 7.14
N GLY A 204 41.13 -4.87 6.57
CA GLY A 204 41.75 -5.95 7.33
C GLY A 204 42.10 -7.14 6.45
N VAL A 205 42.36 -8.27 7.10
CA VAL A 205 42.71 -9.54 6.44
C VAL A 205 41.64 -10.62 6.64
N TRP A 206 40.54 -10.24 7.30
CA TRP A 206 39.46 -11.06 7.85
C TRP A 206 39.91 -12.26 8.73
N LEU A 207 38.94 -12.85 9.43
CA LEU A 207 39.14 -13.87 10.45
C LEU A 207 40.20 -13.45 11.49
N ARG A 208 39.79 -12.62 12.47
CA ARG A 208 40.70 -12.15 13.55
C ARG A 208 40.81 -13.16 14.71
N ARG A 209 39.75 -13.93 14.94
CA ARG A 209 39.65 -15.01 15.92
C ARG A 209 38.86 -16.19 15.33
N LEU A 210 39.14 -17.39 15.82
CA LEU A 210 38.30 -18.58 15.65
C LEU A 210 37.06 -18.52 16.57
N PRO A 211 36.03 -19.38 16.38
CA PRO A 211 34.83 -19.40 17.21
C PRO A 211 35.06 -19.67 18.71
N ASP A 212 36.20 -20.26 19.07
CA ASP A 212 36.63 -20.47 20.46
C ASP A 212 37.30 -19.22 21.09
N GLY A 213 37.43 -18.13 20.32
CA GLY A 213 38.08 -16.89 20.72
C GLY A 213 39.62 -16.89 20.57
N SER A 214 40.26 -17.98 20.15
CA SER A 214 41.70 -18.00 19.86
C SER A 214 42.04 -17.17 18.61
N PRO A 215 43.26 -16.60 18.48
CA PRO A 215 43.64 -15.84 17.28
C PRO A 215 43.73 -16.72 16.04
N HIS A 216 43.25 -16.23 14.90
CA HIS A 216 43.23 -17.03 13.66
C HIS A 216 44.64 -17.18 13.03
N PRO A 217 45.00 -18.35 12.47
CA PRO A 217 46.31 -18.57 11.86
C PRO A 217 46.69 -17.56 10.77
N VAL A 218 45.77 -17.17 9.89
CA VAL A 218 46.05 -16.20 8.82
C VAL A 218 46.38 -14.81 9.39
N TRP A 219 45.61 -14.34 10.39
CA TRP A 219 45.86 -13.05 11.05
C TRP A 219 47.21 -13.03 11.80
N LEU A 220 47.64 -14.16 12.37
CA LEU A 220 48.98 -14.32 12.94
C LEU A 220 50.07 -14.32 11.85
N ALA A 221 49.85 -14.99 10.71
CA ALA A 221 50.79 -15.02 9.60
C ALA A 221 51.06 -13.61 9.03
N TYR A 222 50.01 -12.79 8.85
CA TYR A 222 50.17 -11.40 8.39
C TYR A 222 51.06 -10.55 9.31
N GLN A 223 50.96 -10.72 10.63
CA GLN A 223 51.79 -9.98 11.60
C GLN A 223 53.29 -10.29 11.50
N THR A 224 53.70 -11.35 10.77
CA THR A 224 55.12 -11.64 10.49
C THR A 224 55.71 -10.78 9.36
N LYS A 225 54.86 -10.13 8.55
CA LYS A 225 55.25 -9.40 7.32
C LYS A 225 54.70 -7.97 7.24
N VAL A 226 53.54 -7.70 7.86
CA VAL A 226 52.85 -6.40 7.80
C VAL A 226 52.76 -5.82 9.22
N THR A 227 53.41 -4.67 9.45
CA THR A 227 53.25 -3.92 10.72
C THR A 227 52.07 -2.97 10.64
N GLN A 228 51.70 -2.37 11.77
CA GLN A 228 50.66 -1.34 11.82
C GLN A 228 50.99 -0.14 10.92
N GLU A 229 52.24 0.30 10.93
CA GLU A 229 52.74 1.44 10.17
C GLU A 229 52.80 1.13 8.68
N ALA A 230 53.17 -0.11 8.32
CA ALA A 230 53.14 -0.60 6.94
C ALA A 230 51.70 -0.65 6.40
N TRP A 231 50.74 -1.08 7.23
CA TRP A 231 49.31 -1.06 6.89
C TRP A 231 48.79 0.38 6.69
N ILE A 232 49.06 1.29 7.63
CA ILE A 232 48.72 2.73 7.48
C ILE A 232 49.32 3.31 6.19
N ALA A 233 50.58 2.99 5.87
CA ALA A 233 51.23 3.45 4.66
C ALA A 233 50.57 2.90 3.39
N TYR A 234 50.22 1.60 3.38
CA TYR A 234 49.48 0.95 2.29
C TYR A 234 48.11 1.57 2.04
N VAL A 235 47.30 1.80 3.09
CA VAL A 235 45.97 2.41 2.91
C VAL A 235 46.08 3.86 2.43
N LYS A 236 47.07 4.62 2.91
CA LYS A 236 47.35 5.97 2.38
C LYS A 236 47.79 5.92 0.92
N PHE A 237 48.61 4.95 0.53
CA PHE A 237 48.99 4.69 -0.86
C PHE A 237 47.77 4.39 -1.75
N LEU A 238 46.80 3.58 -1.30
CA LEU A 238 45.55 3.33 -2.05
C LEU A 238 44.76 4.63 -2.24
N ILE A 239 44.49 5.36 -1.16
CA ILE A 239 43.75 6.64 -1.20
C ILE A 239 44.44 7.62 -2.16
N ASP A 240 45.76 7.75 -2.08
CA ASP A 240 46.52 8.58 -3.02
C ASP A 240 46.43 8.10 -4.46
N THR A 241 46.57 6.79 -4.71
CA THR A 241 46.53 6.22 -6.06
C THR A 241 45.18 6.47 -6.73
N TYR A 242 44.07 6.17 -6.05
CA TYR A 242 42.72 6.38 -6.58
C TYR A 242 42.39 7.88 -6.73
N THR A 243 42.65 8.72 -5.72
CA THR A 243 42.37 10.18 -5.80
C THR A 243 43.30 10.93 -6.74
N GLN A 244 44.43 10.34 -7.14
CA GLN A 244 45.32 10.89 -8.16
C GLN A 244 44.95 10.46 -9.58
N ALA A 245 44.43 9.24 -9.76
CA ALA A 245 44.00 8.70 -11.05
C ALA A 245 42.59 9.19 -11.45
N PHE A 246 41.62 9.09 -10.54
CA PHE A 246 40.25 9.58 -10.75
C PHE A 246 40.17 11.06 -10.35
N ARG A 247 39.78 11.91 -11.30
CA ARG A 247 39.74 13.38 -11.19
C ARG A 247 38.40 13.99 -11.59
N ARG A 248 37.53 13.20 -12.23
CA ARG A 248 36.18 13.55 -12.66
C ARG A 248 35.14 12.61 -12.04
N THR A 249 35.47 11.33 -11.83
CA THR A 249 34.63 10.40 -11.05
C THR A 249 34.99 10.49 -9.55
N PRO A 250 34.02 10.55 -8.62
CA PRO A 250 34.27 10.46 -7.18
C PRO A 250 34.83 9.08 -6.77
N VAL A 251 35.60 9.04 -5.68
CA VAL A 251 36.13 7.80 -5.09
C VAL A 251 35.81 7.72 -3.59
N PHE A 252 35.44 6.55 -3.09
CA PHE A 252 35.02 6.33 -1.69
C PHE A 252 35.88 5.27 -1.00
N TYR A 253 36.47 5.62 0.15
CA TYR A 253 37.27 4.73 0.99
C TYR A 253 36.38 3.92 1.94
N MET A 254 36.41 2.58 1.83
CA MET A 254 35.77 1.70 2.81
C MET A 254 36.53 1.79 4.13
N PHE A 255 35.88 2.27 5.20
CA PHE A 255 36.51 2.44 6.52
C PHE A 255 36.04 1.44 7.59
N SER A 256 35.03 0.61 7.29
CA SER A 256 34.48 -0.36 8.25
C SER A 256 35.47 -1.50 8.53
N GLY A 257 36.00 -1.57 9.74
CA GLY A 257 37.03 -2.54 10.12
C GLY A 257 38.32 -1.90 10.62
N TYR A 258 39.36 -2.74 10.80
CA TYR A 258 40.73 -2.37 11.16
C TYR A 258 41.68 -3.60 11.17
N TYR A 259 42.98 -3.36 11.00
CA TYR A 259 44.02 -4.40 11.01
C TYR A 259 44.51 -4.75 12.43
N LEU A 260 45.26 -3.88 13.12
CA LEU A 260 45.70 -4.10 14.51
C LEU A 260 45.04 -3.13 15.49
N ASN A 261 44.87 -1.84 15.14
CA ASN A 261 44.42 -0.80 16.06
C ASN A 261 43.38 0.14 15.44
N ALA A 262 42.09 -0.15 15.70
CA ALA A 262 40.94 0.62 15.21
C ALA A 262 41.05 2.12 15.47
N GLN A 263 41.46 2.50 16.68
CA GLN A 263 41.58 3.91 17.07
C GLN A 263 42.62 4.62 16.20
N TYR A 264 43.84 4.08 16.19
CA TYR A 264 44.94 4.69 15.46
C TYR A 264 44.70 4.71 13.93
N GLU A 265 44.03 3.68 13.39
CA GLU A 265 43.63 3.63 11.98
C GLU A 265 42.59 4.71 11.66
N LYS A 266 41.52 4.83 12.46
CA LYS A 266 40.45 5.80 12.23
C LYS A 266 40.94 7.24 12.42
N GLU A 267 41.67 7.53 13.50
CA GLU A 267 42.30 8.84 13.76
C GLU A 267 43.28 9.26 12.64
N THR A 268 43.97 8.30 12.01
CA THR A 268 45.03 8.58 11.02
C THR A 268 44.55 8.58 9.56
N LEU A 269 43.53 7.79 9.22
CA LEU A 269 43.10 7.54 7.85
C LEU A 269 41.87 8.35 7.45
N ILE A 270 40.91 8.59 8.36
CA ILE A 270 39.70 9.36 8.03
C ILE A 270 40.05 10.82 7.69
N PRO A 271 40.78 11.59 8.53
CA PRO A 271 41.21 12.94 8.14
C PRO A 271 42.09 12.94 6.88
N TYR A 272 42.81 11.85 6.60
CA TYR A 272 43.62 11.72 5.39
C TYR A 272 42.74 11.59 4.14
N ALA A 273 41.76 10.68 4.13
CA ALA A 273 40.81 10.51 3.04
C ALA A 273 40.09 11.83 2.72
N ILE A 274 39.59 12.52 3.76
CA ILE A 274 38.92 13.83 3.62
C ILE A 274 39.87 14.87 3.01
N SER A 275 41.13 14.94 3.46
CA SER A 275 42.14 15.86 2.88
C SER A 275 42.44 15.61 1.39
N LYS A 276 42.07 14.45 0.85
CA LYS A 276 42.24 14.04 -0.55
C LYS A 276 40.94 14.14 -1.36
N ARG A 277 39.85 14.63 -0.76
CA ARG A 277 38.47 14.64 -1.31
C ARG A 277 37.92 13.25 -1.61
N CYS A 278 38.36 12.24 -0.86
CA CYS A 278 37.79 10.90 -0.92
C CYS A 278 36.54 10.85 -0.03
N GLY A 279 35.44 10.31 -0.56
CA GLY A 279 34.25 9.99 0.23
C GLY A 279 34.51 8.83 1.20
N LEU A 280 33.60 8.58 2.12
CA LEU A 280 33.74 7.57 3.17
C LEU A 280 32.62 6.54 3.06
N LYS A 281 32.96 5.27 2.88
CA LYS A 281 32.02 4.15 2.82
C LYS A 281 32.07 3.32 4.10
N PHE A 282 30.90 3.02 4.65
CA PHE A 282 30.69 2.11 5.76
C PHE A 282 29.97 0.84 5.27
N THR A 283 30.22 -0.30 5.92
CA THR A 283 29.39 -1.50 5.81
C THR A 283 29.03 -2.01 7.20
N GLY A 284 27.76 -2.39 7.37
CA GLY A 284 27.16 -2.74 8.67
C GLY A 284 26.11 -1.74 9.19
N LEU A 285 25.44 -0.97 8.32
CA LEU A 285 24.29 -0.15 8.73
C LEU A 285 23.13 -1.06 9.19
N LYS A 286 22.45 -0.68 10.29
CA LYS A 286 21.42 -1.49 10.98
C LYS A 286 20.30 -0.62 11.54
N ARG A 287 19.15 -1.24 11.88
CA ARG A 287 17.98 -0.60 12.54
C ARG A 287 18.26 -0.03 13.95
N GLY A 288 19.35 -0.42 14.61
CA GLY A 288 19.89 0.29 15.79
C GLY A 288 19.61 -0.33 17.17
N ASP A 289 19.53 -1.65 17.28
CA ASP A 289 19.28 -2.37 18.56
C ASP A 289 20.18 -3.60 18.80
N GLU A 290 21.08 -3.95 17.87
CA GLU A 290 21.79 -5.23 17.89
C GLU A 290 23.24 -5.18 18.37
N THR A 291 23.63 -6.22 19.12
CA THR A 291 25.00 -6.55 19.51
C THR A 291 25.61 -7.70 18.71
N GLY A 292 24.88 -8.25 17.73
CA GLY A 292 25.25 -9.43 16.96
C GLY A 292 26.22 -9.16 15.80
N GLY A 293 27.44 -9.70 15.91
CA GLY A 293 28.31 -10.14 14.81
C GLY A 293 28.70 -9.10 13.74
N GLY A 294 29.91 -8.53 13.85
CA GLY A 294 30.45 -7.57 12.88
C GLY A 294 30.68 -6.19 13.49
N ALA A 295 31.39 -5.32 12.77
CA ALA A 295 31.92 -4.04 13.23
C ALA A 295 30.93 -3.16 14.05
N GLY A 296 31.19 -3.06 15.37
CA GLY A 296 30.74 -1.93 16.21
C GLY A 296 29.25 -1.85 16.55
N GLY A 297 28.81 -2.56 17.59
CA GLY A 297 27.47 -2.39 18.18
C GLY A 297 27.16 -0.95 18.59
N VAL A 298 25.91 -0.53 18.39
CA VAL A 298 25.44 0.87 18.49
C VAL A 298 25.49 1.44 19.92
N CYS A 299 25.45 0.58 20.94
CA CYS A 299 25.46 0.96 22.35
C CYS A 299 26.65 0.31 23.07
N ASN A 300 27.73 1.07 23.33
CA ASN A 300 28.92 0.56 24.03
C ASN A 300 29.54 1.70 24.90
N PRO A 301 29.89 1.48 26.19
CA PRO A 301 30.29 2.54 27.11
C PRO A 301 31.64 3.21 26.77
N PRO A 302 31.96 4.39 27.36
CA PRO A 302 33.08 5.22 26.96
C PRO A 302 34.44 4.74 27.49
N GLY A 303 34.83 3.52 27.11
CA GLY A 303 36.21 3.02 27.20
C GLY A 303 37.01 3.21 25.91
N SER A 304 36.33 3.36 24.76
CA SER A 304 36.96 3.59 23.46
C SER A 304 36.01 4.33 22.51
N ILE A 305 36.08 5.66 22.52
CA ILE A 305 35.36 6.56 21.59
C ILE A 305 35.80 6.45 20.12
N TYR A 306 36.77 5.57 19.83
CA TYR A 306 37.35 5.38 18.49
C TYR A 306 37.30 3.92 18.01
N GLY A 307 36.60 3.04 18.74
CA GLY A 307 36.39 1.65 18.32
C GLY A 307 35.23 1.48 17.34
N ALA A 308 34.22 2.35 17.41
CA ALA A 308 32.94 2.19 16.72
C ALA A 308 32.81 3.08 15.47
N ASP A 309 32.39 2.47 14.36
CA ASP A 309 32.32 3.10 13.04
C ASP A 309 31.19 4.14 12.91
N TRP A 310 30.10 3.96 13.65
CA TRP A 310 28.93 4.86 13.63
C TRP A 310 29.19 6.27 14.17
N VAL A 311 30.30 6.50 14.89
CA VAL A 311 30.69 7.84 15.38
C VAL A 311 31.26 8.71 14.25
N VAL A 312 31.80 8.10 13.19
CA VAL A 312 32.52 8.82 12.13
C VAL A 312 31.61 9.80 11.36
N PRO A 313 30.39 9.45 10.91
CA PRO A 313 29.50 10.40 10.25
C PRO A 313 29.06 11.56 11.17
N LEU A 314 28.87 11.31 12.47
CA LEU A 314 28.46 12.33 13.44
C LEU A 314 29.49 13.47 13.60
N TRP A 315 30.76 13.21 13.32
CA TRP A 315 31.83 14.23 13.41
C TRP A 315 32.24 14.81 12.06
N TYR A 316 32.05 14.06 10.97
CA TYR A 316 32.64 14.41 9.66
C TYR A 316 31.63 14.62 8.53
N SER A 317 30.33 14.36 8.70
CA SER A 317 29.32 14.49 7.63
C SER A 317 29.25 15.89 7.01
N HIS A 318 29.50 16.95 7.77
CA HIS A 318 29.62 18.33 7.27
C HIS A 318 30.90 18.61 6.45
N THR A 319 31.80 17.65 6.32
CA THR A 319 33.12 17.80 5.66
C THR A 319 33.43 16.68 4.65
N ALA A 320 32.62 15.62 4.60
CA ALA A 320 32.83 14.46 3.75
C ALA A 320 31.51 13.81 3.35
N THR A 321 31.44 13.30 2.12
CA THR A 321 30.27 12.54 1.65
C THR A 321 30.31 11.11 2.20
N PHE A 322 29.19 10.64 2.74
CA PHE A 322 29.06 9.31 3.33
C PHE A 322 28.18 8.37 2.51
N ALA A 323 28.63 7.12 2.40
CA ALA A 323 27.92 5.99 1.80
C ALA A 323 27.83 4.80 2.78
N ALA A 324 26.71 4.06 2.76
CA ALA A 324 26.48 2.92 3.66
C ALA A 324 25.99 1.66 2.93
N GLU A 325 26.50 0.51 3.36
CA GLU A 325 26.09 -0.85 2.98
C GLU A 325 25.39 -1.53 4.17
N PHE A 326 24.30 -2.27 3.94
CA PHE A 326 23.60 -3.06 4.95
C PHE A 326 23.21 -4.46 4.45
N SER A 327 23.09 -5.41 5.38
CA SER A 327 23.06 -6.84 5.06
C SER A 327 22.17 -7.71 5.94
N TRP A 328 21.52 -8.70 5.33
CA TRP A 328 20.89 -9.90 5.93
C TRP A 328 19.71 -9.69 6.90
N TRP A 329 18.63 -9.03 6.45
CA TRP A 329 17.35 -8.97 7.18
C TRP A 329 16.19 -9.52 6.34
N TYR A 330 15.34 -10.35 6.96
CA TYR A 330 14.22 -11.04 6.30
C TYR A 330 12.92 -10.20 6.26
N TYR A 331 12.95 -8.96 6.76
CA TYR A 331 11.76 -8.15 6.98
C TYR A 331 11.95 -6.70 6.51
N TYR A 332 10.93 -6.16 5.83
CA TYR A 332 10.98 -4.82 5.20
C TYR A 332 11.09 -3.67 6.23
N TRP A 333 10.61 -3.86 7.46
CA TRP A 333 10.74 -2.86 8.52
C TRP A 333 12.20 -2.63 8.97
N ASP A 334 13.05 -3.66 8.89
CA ASP A 334 14.46 -3.54 9.25
C ASP A 334 15.21 -2.67 8.23
N THR A 335 14.85 -2.80 6.95
CA THR A 335 15.30 -1.95 5.84
C THR A 335 14.85 -0.50 6.02
N TYR A 336 13.59 -0.28 6.35
CA TYR A 336 13.04 1.05 6.63
C TYR A 336 13.79 1.76 7.78
N TRP A 337 13.95 1.10 8.92
CA TRP A 337 14.66 1.69 10.07
C TRP A 337 16.16 1.86 9.82
N ALA A 338 16.79 0.99 9.02
CA ALA A 338 18.18 1.17 8.58
C ALA A 338 18.34 2.41 7.69
N TYR A 339 17.41 2.67 6.75
CA TYR A 339 17.45 3.87 5.92
C TYR A 339 17.23 5.17 6.73
N LEU A 340 16.33 5.17 7.73
CA LEU A 340 16.15 6.33 8.61
C LEU A 340 17.42 6.65 9.42
N ASN A 341 18.04 5.64 10.03
CA ASN A 341 19.35 5.76 10.67
C ASN A 341 20.41 6.30 9.69
N GLY A 342 20.35 5.83 8.43
CA GLY A 342 21.20 6.33 7.36
C GLY A 342 21.07 7.84 7.14
N LEU A 343 19.85 8.35 6.95
CA LEU A 343 19.60 9.77 6.72
C LEU A 343 19.98 10.64 7.94
N ASP A 344 19.60 10.20 9.15
CA ASP A 344 19.93 10.84 10.44
C ASP A 344 21.45 10.97 10.65
N LYS A 345 22.22 9.91 10.34
CA LYS A 345 23.70 9.94 10.39
C LYS A 345 24.36 10.59 9.18
N GLY A 346 23.59 11.15 8.24
CA GLY A 346 24.13 11.91 7.10
C GLY A 346 24.62 11.07 5.91
N TYR A 347 24.21 9.80 5.80
CA TYR A 347 24.52 8.95 4.66
C TYR A 347 23.67 9.34 3.43
N SER A 348 24.28 10.10 2.53
CA SER A 348 23.72 10.52 1.23
C SER A 348 23.58 9.39 0.19
N LEU A 349 24.16 8.22 0.46
CA LEU A 349 24.27 7.09 -0.45
C LEU A 349 24.05 5.79 0.33
N MET A 350 23.12 4.94 -0.09
CA MET A 350 22.79 3.71 0.64
C MET A 350 22.52 2.55 -0.32
N HIS A 351 22.88 1.34 0.08
CA HIS A 351 22.61 0.12 -0.68
C HIS A 351 22.44 -1.08 0.25
N GLY A 352 21.41 -1.87 -0.03
CA GLY A 352 21.17 -3.17 0.59
C GLY A 352 21.50 -4.30 -0.38
N LEU A 353 21.68 -5.51 0.15
CA LEU A 353 21.76 -6.72 -0.69
C LEU A 353 20.49 -6.88 -1.52
N THR A 354 20.60 -7.45 -2.73
CA THR A 354 19.50 -7.59 -3.71
C THR A 354 18.14 -7.94 -3.10
N ASP A 355 18.10 -8.99 -2.29
CA ASP A 355 16.89 -9.64 -1.79
C ASP A 355 16.11 -8.76 -0.79
N VAL A 356 16.71 -7.63 -0.39
CA VAL A 356 16.23 -6.69 0.63
C VAL A 356 15.58 -5.45 0.00
N VAL A 357 15.62 -5.31 -1.35
CA VAL A 357 15.05 -4.17 -2.10
C VAL A 357 13.96 -4.62 -3.10
N THR A 358 13.59 -5.90 -3.11
CA THR A 358 12.60 -6.49 -4.04
C THR A 358 11.11 -6.29 -3.71
N PRO A 359 10.65 -6.10 -2.44
CA PRO A 359 9.22 -5.90 -2.17
C PRO A 359 8.67 -4.60 -2.75
N THR A 360 7.48 -4.65 -3.34
CA THR A 360 6.71 -3.48 -3.78
C THR A 360 6.46 -2.48 -2.63
N GLU A 361 6.33 -2.97 -1.40
CA GLU A 361 6.22 -2.18 -0.17
C GLU A 361 7.40 -1.24 0.10
N LEU A 362 8.57 -1.47 -0.52
CA LEU A 362 9.74 -0.61 -0.40
C LEU A 362 9.86 0.46 -1.50
N VAL A 363 8.90 0.54 -2.42
CA VAL A 363 8.87 1.57 -3.48
C VAL A 363 8.79 2.97 -2.86
N ASP A 364 7.83 3.20 -1.95
CA ASP A 364 7.69 4.49 -1.25
C ASP A 364 8.81 4.77 -0.23
N VAL A 365 9.30 3.74 0.47
CA VAL A 365 10.50 3.86 1.33
C VAL A 365 11.68 4.35 0.51
N THR A 366 11.90 3.74 -0.66
CA THR A 366 12.95 4.14 -1.59
C THR A 366 12.69 5.54 -2.16
N ARG A 367 11.46 5.91 -2.51
CA ARG A 367 11.08 7.26 -2.93
C ARG A 367 11.49 8.31 -1.88
N PHE A 368 11.00 8.16 -0.65
CA PHE A 368 11.29 9.05 0.48
C PHE A 368 12.79 9.23 0.71
N VAL A 369 13.55 8.13 0.77
CA VAL A 369 15.01 8.18 0.99
C VAL A 369 15.72 8.92 -0.14
N ASN A 370 15.28 8.74 -1.39
CA ASN A 370 15.85 9.42 -2.56
C ASN A 370 15.56 10.92 -2.64
N GLU A 371 14.50 11.40 -1.97
CA GLU A 371 14.16 12.81 -1.85
C GLU A 371 14.95 13.50 -0.72
N TYR A 372 15.26 12.79 0.37
CA TYR A 372 16.03 13.32 1.51
C TYR A 372 17.55 13.14 1.42
N ALA A 373 18.04 12.11 0.74
CA ALA A 373 19.47 11.82 0.59
C ALA A 373 20.36 12.98 0.06
N PRO A 374 19.91 13.87 -0.86
CA PRO A 374 20.69 15.04 -1.30
C PRO A 374 20.95 16.09 -0.21
N PHE A 375 20.20 16.01 0.90
CA PHE A 375 20.20 16.95 2.01
C PHE A 375 20.82 16.36 3.28
N ALA A 376 21.20 15.08 3.25
CA ALA A 376 21.88 14.40 4.33
C ALA A 376 23.29 14.99 4.56
N GLY A 377 23.71 15.11 5.83
CA GLY A 377 25.06 15.57 6.19
C GLY A 377 25.26 17.09 6.28
N GLY A 378 24.18 17.89 6.37
CA GLY A 378 24.23 19.31 6.73
C GLY A 378 23.72 20.30 5.68
N ASN A 379 23.48 19.84 4.44
CA ASN A 379 22.88 20.66 3.38
C ASN A 379 21.35 20.72 3.54
N ILE A 380 20.85 21.72 4.25
CA ILE A 380 19.41 21.87 4.52
C ILE A 380 18.67 22.74 3.48
N ALA A 381 19.40 23.48 2.64
CA ALA A 381 18.83 24.47 1.74
C ALA A 381 18.06 23.80 0.59
N GLY A 382 16.73 23.99 0.57
CA GLY A 382 15.84 23.36 -0.42
C GLY A 382 15.40 21.94 -0.10
N THR A 383 15.60 21.47 1.14
CA THR A 383 15.05 20.19 1.62
C THR A 383 13.52 20.13 1.44
N PRO A 384 12.92 18.96 1.09
CA PRO A 384 11.46 18.80 1.01
C PRO A 384 10.75 19.09 2.35
N GLY A 385 11.45 18.90 3.47
CA GLY A 385 11.00 19.22 4.82
C GLY A 385 12.05 18.84 5.87
N VAL A 386 11.62 18.74 7.12
CA VAL A 386 12.44 18.25 8.26
C VAL A 386 11.61 17.24 9.05
N TRP A 387 12.21 16.20 9.63
CA TRP A 387 11.44 15.13 10.30
C TRP A 387 12.16 14.50 11.50
N VAL A 388 11.36 13.89 12.38
CA VAL A 388 11.79 13.03 13.48
C VAL A 388 10.98 11.73 13.43
N ALA A 389 11.64 10.60 13.65
CA ALA A 389 11.02 9.29 13.76
C ALA A 389 11.30 8.70 15.15
N PHE A 390 10.27 8.57 15.98
CA PHE A 390 10.34 8.09 17.36
C PHE A 390 10.50 6.57 17.41
N ARG A 391 11.37 6.07 18.29
CA ARG A 391 11.68 4.64 18.39
C ARG A 391 12.12 4.24 19.80
N THR A 392 12.38 2.95 19.97
CA THR A 392 12.97 2.34 21.16
C THR A 392 13.97 1.26 20.72
N SER A 393 14.87 0.84 21.61
CA SER A 393 15.92 -0.13 21.31
C SER A 393 15.86 -1.31 22.27
N LEU A 394 15.42 -2.48 21.79
CA LEU A 394 15.04 -3.66 22.60
C LEU A 394 16.06 -4.00 23.71
N ASN A 395 17.36 -3.94 23.39
CA ASN A 395 18.45 -4.38 24.27
C ASN A 395 19.05 -3.30 25.21
N ALA A 396 18.49 -2.08 25.24
CA ALA A 396 19.15 -0.91 25.84
C ALA A 396 18.65 -0.37 27.23
N PRO A 397 18.02 -1.14 28.15
CA PRO A 397 17.66 -0.61 29.47
C PRO A 397 18.92 -0.36 30.34
N GLY A 398 19.39 0.89 30.39
CA GLY A 398 20.44 1.35 31.33
C GLY A 398 21.83 1.62 30.75
N TRP A 399 22.00 1.71 29.43
CA TRP A 399 23.29 2.06 28.80
C TRP A 399 23.41 3.58 28.63
N PRO A 400 24.36 4.27 29.28
CA PRO A 400 24.35 5.74 29.41
C PRO A 400 24.86 6.51 28.18
N LEU A 401 25.06 5.85 27.03
CA LEU A 401 25.51 6.46 25.77
C LEU A 401 24.84 5.80 24.55
N CYS A 402 23.52 5.94 24.45
CA CYS A 402 22.76 5.64 23.25
C CYS A 402 21.89 6.88 22.94
N PRO A 403 22.44 7.92 22.26
CA PRO A 403 21.70 9.17 22.04
C PRO A 403 20.39 8.90 21.28
N ASP A 404 20.50 8.14 20.20
CA ASP A 404 19.41 7.75 19.28
C ASP A 404 18.49 6.66 19.84
N SER A 405 18.41 6.49 21.17
CA SER A 405 17.62 5.41 21.79
C SER A 405 16.11 5.66 21.80
N THR A 406 15.71 6.88 21.44
CA THR A 406 14.34 7.41 21.42
C THR A 406 13.89 7.92 20.06
N SER A 407 14.81 8.21 19.14
CA SER A 407 14.52 8.91 17.89
C SER A 407 15.61 8.72 16.83
N TYR A 408 15.26 8.93 15.56
CA TYR A 408 16.15 9.32 14.46
C TYR A 408 15.65 10.66 13.90
N GLU A 409 16.57 11.57 13.57
CA GLU A 409 16.30 13.01 13.47
C GLU A 409 16.94 13.62 12.22
N PHE A 410 16.15 14.39 11.46
CA PHE A 410 16.56 15.04 10.22
C PHE A 410 16.16 16.51 10.26
N TYR A 411 16.96 17.30 11.00
CA TYR A 411 16.78 18.74 11.26
C TYR A 411 15.50 19.10 12.04
N LEU A 412 14.89 18.11 12.68
CA LEU A 412 13.83 18.24 13.67
C LEU A 412 14.22 17.32 14.84
N TYR A 413 14.46 17.90 16.01
CA TYR A 413 15.17 17.25 17.12
C TYR A 413 14.24 16.98 18.32
N HIS A 414 14.40 15.86 19.01
CA HIS A 414 13.55 15.45 20.15
C HIS A 414 14.15 15.87 21.50
N ASP A 415 13.53 16.82 22.19
CA ASP A 415 14.02 17.34 23.47
C ASP A 415 13.51 16.56 24.69
N LEU A 416 14.29 15.56 25.11
CA LEU A 416 14.08 14.79 26.35
C LEU A 416 14.44 15.54 27.64
N SER A 417 14.94 16.80 27.56
CA SER A 417 15.36 17.53 28.75
C SER A 417 14.19 18.12 29.56
N GLN A 418 12.98 18.19 28.98
CA GLN A 418 11.80 18.67 29.68
C GLN A 418 11.27 17.65 30.71
N PRO A 419 10.96 18.05 31.97
CA PRO A 419 10.52 17.11 33.02
C PRO A 419 9.16 16.43 32.80
N ASP A 420 8.35 16.93 31.87
CA ASP A 420 7.05 16.43 31.44
C ASP A 420 7.07 15.89 29.99
N GLY A 421 8.28 15.77 29.41
CA GLY A 421 8.55 15.36 28.03
C GLY A 421 9.43 14.12 27.90
N GLN A 422 9.33 13.18 28.84
CA GLN A 422 10.12 11.94 28.86
C GLN A 422 9.23 10.72 28.55
N PRO A 423 8.90 10.48 27.26
CA PRO A 423 8.02 9.39 26.85
C PRO A 423 8.56 8.01 27.22
N VAL A 424 7.66 7.07 27.45
CA VAL A 424 7.97 5.68 27.83
C VAL A 424 7.89 4.75 26.62
N ARG A 425 8.41 3.52 26.78
CA ARG A 425 8.25 2.48 25.74
C ARG A 425 6.84 1.91 25.78
N SER A 426 6.16 1.83 24.64
CA SER A 426 4.94 1.02 24.56
C SER A 426 5.31 -0.45 24.46
N GLY A 427 4.86 -1.25 25.42
CA GLY A 427 4.97 -2.72 25.40
C GLY A 427 3.66 -3.43 25.03
N ASN A 428 2.62 -2.67 24.66
CA ASN A 428 1.23 -3.13 24.64
C ASN A 428 0.60 -3.15 23.23
N LEU A 429 1.37 -2.90 22.17
CA LEU A 429 0.83 -3.00 20.80
C LEU A 429 0.45 -4.45 20.48
N PRO A 430 -0.73 -4.70 19.87
CA PRO A 430 -1.16 -6.04 19.46
C PRO A 430 -0.15 -6.78 18.57
N PRO A 431 -0.16 -8.13 18.56
CA PRO A 431 0.63 -8.93 17.60
C PRO A 431 0.33 -8.63 16.12
N GLY A 432 -0.78 -7.97 15.80
CA GLY A 432 -1.10 -7.46 14.46
C GLY A 432 -0.33 -6.18 14.08
N SER A 433 0.23 -5.45 15.04
CA SER A 433 0.96 -4.18 14.82
C SER A 433 2.40 -4.38 14.29
N LEU A 434 2.69 -5.52 13.65
CA LEU A 434 3.97 -5.89 13.02
C LEU A 434 4.24 -5.12 11.71
N ARG A 435 4.04 -3.81 11.75
CA ARG A 435 4.42 -2.86 10.70
C ARG A 435 5.57 -1.97 11.20
N PRO A 436 6.31 -1.27 10.32
CA PRO A 436 7.54 -0.59 10.71
C PRO A 436 7.35 0.42 11.84
N GLU A 437 6.20 1.09 11.88
CA GLU A 437 5.84 2.08 12.90
C GLU A 437 5.62 1.45 14.28
N GLY A 438 5.01 0.26 14.31
CA GLY A 438 4.66 -0.45 15.54
C GLY A 438 5.84 -1.16 16.20
N PHE A 439 6.83 -1.61 15.43
CA PHE A 439 7.90 -2.49 15.92
C PHE A 439 8.78 -1.87 17.05
N PHE A 440 8.78 -0.54 17.21
CA PHE A 440 9.63 0.16 18.17
C PHE A 440 9.00 1.38 18.91
N THR A 441 7.69 1.65 18.88
CA THR A 441 7.15 2.98 19.28
C THR A 441 7.37 3.44 20.74
N LEU A 442 7.38 4.77 20.92
CA LEU A 442 7.27 5.47 22.21
C LEU A 442 5.81 5.87 22.50
N SER A 443 5.53 6.18 23.77
CA SER A 443 4.21 6.58 24.29
C SER A 443 4.35 7.75 25.26
N THR A 444 3.34 8.62 25.36
CA THR A 444 3.16 9.43 26.58
C THR A 444 2.87 8.52 27.79
N ASP A 445 3.03 9.05 29.00
CA ASP A 445 2.74 8.38 30.28
C ASP A 445 2.15 9.39 31.26
N ARG A 446 0.85 9.59 31.15
CA ARG A 446 0.09 10.57 31.91
C ARG A 446 -0.01 10.17 33.39
N ALA A 447 0.16 8.88 33.72
CA ALA A 447 0.25 8.40 35.09
C ALA A 447 1.58 8.82 35.79
N ARG A 448 2.66 9.05 35.03
CA ARG A 448 3.95 9.60 35.50
C ARG A 448 4.14 11.08 35.13
N GLY A 449 3.10 11.76 34.64
CA GLY A 449 3.12 13.18 34.31
C GLY A 449 3.89 13.52 33.02
N GLN A 450 4.12 12.53 32.15
CA GLN A 450 4.83 12.67 30.87
C GLN A 450 3.82 12.88 29.75
N HIS A 451 3.40 14.13 29.58
CA HIS A 451 2.27 14.53 28.74
C HIS A 451 2.66 14.95 27.32
N TYR A 452 3.96 15.11 27.03
CA TYR A 452 4.42 15.75 25.80
C TYR A 452 5.54 14.98 25.09
N PHE A 453 5.69 15.27 23.80
CA PHE A 453 6.94 15.12 23.05
C PHE A 453 7.35 16.52 22.59
N TYR A 454 8.48 17.05 23.07
CA TYR A 454 8.97 18.38 22.70
C TYR A 454 9.91 18.30 21.50
N LEU A 455 9.74 19.20 20.53
CA LEU A 455 10.46 19.19 19.26
C LEU A 455 11.06 20.57 18.94
N ASN A 456 12.32 20.57 18.51
CA ASN A 456 13.01 21.79 18.06
C ASN A 456 13.36 21.75 16.58
N VAL A 457 13.12 22.84 15.86
CA VAL A 457 13.45 22.97 14.43
C VAL A 457 14.89 23.45 14.30
N ASP A 458 15.62 22.98 13.28
CA ASP A 458 16.93 23.57 12.96
C ASP A 458 16.75 25.03 12.49
N ASP A 459 17.38 25.99 13.20
CA ASP A 459 17.41 27.42 12.87
C ASP A 459 17.74 27.72 11.38
N ARG A 460 18.43 26.81 10.69
CA ARG A 460 18.81 26.93 9.28
C ARG A 460 17.69 26.55 8.30
N TYR A 461 16.67 25.80 8.73
CA TYR A 461 15.46 25.54 7.94
C TYR A 461 14.53 26.75 7.98
N GLN A 462 14.31 27.29 9.18
CA GLN A 462 13.55 28.50 9.44
C GLN A 462 13.85 29.00 10.85
N ARG A 463 13.99 30.32 11.03
CA ARG A 463 14.08 30.95 12.34
C ARG A 463 13.34 32.28 12.36
N ALA A 464 12.54 32.49 13.41
CA ALA A 464 11.92 33.76 13.79
C ALA A 464 11.27 34.54 12.62
N THR A 465 10.66 33.81 11.70
CA THR A 465 10.11 34.32 10.44
C THR A 465 8.80 33.60 10.15
N PRO A 466 7.64 34.29 10.07
CA PRO A 466 6.37 33.64 9.76
C PRO A 466 6.35 33.03 8.36
N ALA A 467 6.04 31.75 8.25
CA ALA A 467 5.81 31.06 6.97
C ALA A 467 4.80 29.90 7.14
N PRO A 468 3.82 29.74 6.24
CA PRO A 468 2.88 28.61 6.32
C PRO A 468 3.57 27.25 6.16
N LYS A 469 3.24 26.31 7.04
CA LYS A 469 3.74 24.94 7.04
C LYS A 469 2.59 23.94 7.20
N GLU A 470 2.90 22.68 6.95
CA GLU A 470 2.09 21.55 7.40
C GLU A 470 2.97 20.54 8.14
N ALA A 471 2.42 19.96 9.21
CA ALA A 471 3.04 18.89 9.97
C ALA A 471 2.24 17.59 9.74
N LEU A 472 2.90 16.59 9.15
CA LEU A 472 2.38 15.23 8.98
C LEU A 472 2.84 14.42 10.18
N VAL A 473 1.89 13.96 11.00
CA VAL A 473 2.16 13.19 12.21
C VAL A 473 1.61 11.77 12.04
N ILE A 474 2.49 10.77 12.16
CA ILE A 474 2.10 9.36 12.14
C ILE A 474 1.91 8.89 13.58
N TYR A 475 0.70 8.45 13.93
CA TYR A 475 0.27 8.11 15.30
C TYR A 475 -0.52 6.79 15.34
N TYR A 476 -0.55 6.16 16.50
CA TYR A 476 -1.40 4.99 16.75
C TYR A 476 -2.77 5.43 17.26
N ASP A 477 -3.83 4.98 16.59
CA ASP A 477 -5.19 5.42 16.88
C ASP A 477 -5.78 4.79 18.15
N GLY A 478 -5.25 3.63 18.58
CA GLY A 478 -5.64 2.94 19.81
C GLY A 478 -7.07 2.40 19.79
N THR A 479 -7.60 2.12 20.98
CA THR A 479 -8.90 1.47 21.23
C THR A 479 -10.00 2.43 21.70
N SER A 480 -9.75 3.74 21.67
CA SER A 480 -10.52 4.73 22.46
C SER A 480 -11.13 5.82 21.58
N PRO A 481 -12.26 5.56 20.89
CA PRO A 481 -12.93 6.55 20.05
C PRO A 481 -13.27 7.85 20.78
N GLY A 482 -12.96 8.99 20.16
CA GLY A 482 -13.29 10.32 20.68
C GLY A 482 -12.26 10.93 21.63
N ALA A 483 -11.27 10.16 22.09
CA ALA A 483 -10.04 10.69 22.69
C ALA A 483 -9.27 11.56 21.68
N ARG A 484 -8.37 12.41 22.15
CA ARG A 484 -7.68 13.42 21.31
C ARG A 484 -6.24 13.63 21.74
N TRP A 485 -5.44 14.05 20.76
CA TRP A 485 -4.13 14.64 21.00
C TRP A 485 -4.00 15.98 20.26
N TRP A 486 -3.05 16.81 20.67
CA TRP A 486 -2.83 18.15 20.11
C TRP A 486 -1.39 18.33 19.63
N LEU A 487 -1.20 19.24 18.68
CA LEU A 487 0.09 19.83 18.36
C LEU A 487 0.04 21.32 18.75
N GLU A 488 0.97 21.76 19.59
CA GLU A 488 1.24 23.17 19.85
C GLU A 488 2.54 23.61 19.16
N TYR A 489 2.60 24.84 18.68
CA TYR A 489 3.77 25.36 17.95
C TYR A 489 4.04 26.84 18.23
N ASP A 490 5.29 27.23 17.99
CA ASP A 490 5.75 28.62 18.04
C ASP A 490 5.29 29.37 16.78
N ALA A 491 4.17 30.09 16.91
CA ALA A 491 3.48 30.82 15.86
C ALA A 491 3.66 32.34 15.99
N ALA A 492 3.47 33.10 14.91
CA ALA A 492 3.81 34.52 14.84
C ALA A 492 3.22 35.35 15.99
N ASP A 493 1.95 35.11 16.35
CA ASP A 493 1.24 35.78 17.44
C ASP A 493 1.41 35.13 18.84
N ALA A 494 1.65 33.82 18.92
CA ALA A 494 1.70 33.06 20.17
C ALA A 494 2.75 31.93 20.16
N ALA A 495 3.59 31.90 21.19
CA ALA A 495 4.70 30.94 21.34
C ALA A 495 4.29 29.48 21.57
N GLY A 496 3.01 29.22 21.86
CA GLY A 496 2.45 27.89 22.09
C GLY A 496 1.02 27.85 21.58
N LYS A 497 0.86 28.09 20.27
CA LYS A 497 -0.43 28.11 19.59
C LYS A 497 -0.88 26.68 19.36
N ALA A 498 -2.02 26.30 19.94
CA ALA A 498 -2.62 25.00 19.65
C ALA A 498 -3.15 25.00 18.20
N ALA A 499 -2.73 24.00 17.42
CA ALA A 499 -3.42 23.62 16.20
C ALA A 499 -4.75 22.91 16.53
N PRO A 500 -5.63 22.66 15.54
CA PRO A 500 -6.83 21.86 15.77
C PRO A 500 -6.48 20.49 16.38
N PRO A 501 -7.21 20.00 17.41
CA PRO A 501 -7.00 18.67 17.96
C PRO A 501 -7.22 17.59 16.91
N VAL A 502 -6.38 16.56 16.93
CA VAL A 502 -6.59 15.35 16.15
C VAL A 502 -7.46 14.40 16.98
N PRO A 503 -8.66 14.03 16.52
CA PRO A 503 -9.47 12.99 17.15
C PRO A 503 -8.89 11.61 16.85
N LYS A 504 -8.93 10.74 17.85
CA LYS A 504 -8.69 9.30 17.73
C LYS A 504 -10.01 8.59 17.47
N TRP A 505 -10.00 7.57 16.63
CA TRP A 505 -11.20 6.90 16.14
C TRP A 505 -11.43 5.51 16.73
N GLY A 506 -10.44 4.92 17.40
CA GLY A 506 -10.49 3.57 17.97
C GLY A 506 -10.19 2.45 16.96
N THR A 507 -9.47 2.72 15.87
CA THR A 507 -9.24 1.76 14.77
C THR A 507 -8.15 0.72 15.05
N GLU A 508 -7.34 0.87 16.10
CA GLU A 508 -6.12 0.07 16.34
C GLU A 508 -5.11 0.05 15.17
N THR A 509 -5.13 1.08 14.31
CA THR A 509 -4.20 1.22 13.17
C THR A 509 -3.24 2.40 13.33
N TRP A 510 -2.23 2.44 12.45
CA TRP A 510 -1.32 3.58 12.31
C TRP A 510 -1.87 4.55 11.27
N LEU A 511 -2.12 5.79 11.68
CA LEU A 511 -2.75 6.83 10.87
C LEU A 511 -1.80 8.01 10.65
N THR A 512 -1.99 8.76 9.57
CA THR A 512 -1.32 10.05 9.35
C THR A 512 -2.31 11.20 9.51
N ALA A 513 -2.00 12.15 10.39
CA ALA A 513 -2.70 13.43 10.50
C ALA A 513 -1.88 14.55 9.83
N THR A 514 -2.50 15.29 8.91
CA THR A 514 -1.89 16.47 8.28
C THR A 514 -2.43 17.73 8.96
N ILE A 515 -1.58 18.44 9.69
CA ILE A 515 -1.93 19.59 10.52
C ILE A 515 -1.41 20.89 9.88
N PRO A 516 -2.29 21.83 9.47
CA PRO A 516 -1.86 23.12 8.92
C PRO A 516 -1.37 24.07 10.02
N LEU A 517 -0.20 24.67 9.81
CA LEU A 517 0.45 25.64 10.69
C LEU A 517 0.61 26.98 9.92
N PRO A 518 -0.47 27.76 9.74
CA PRO A 518 -0.51 28.86 8.77
C PRO A 518 0.44 30.02 9.07
N ASP A 519 0.78 30.25 10.34
CA ASP A 519 1.68 31.33 10.77
C ASP A 519 2.85 30.84 11.63
N ALA A 520 3.35 29.63 11.36
CA ALA A 520 4.53 29.07 12.03
C ALA A 520 5.74 30.01 11.94
N TYR A 521 6.36 30.30 13.08
CA TYR A 521 7.39 31.32 13.27
C TYR A 521 8.75 30.74 13.63
N PHE A 522 8.75 29.69 14.46
CA PHE A 522 9.92 28.95 14.93
C PHE A 522 11.02 29.87 15.50
N GLY A 523 10.72 30.47 16.64
CA GLY A 523 11.54 31.45 17.34
C GLY A 523 12.23 30.90 18.59
N ASN A 524 12.20 29.58 18.82
CA ASN A 524 12.71 28.89 20.01
C ASN A 524 11.98 29.36 21.29
N ARG A 525 10.65 29.61 21.24
CA ARG A 525 9.88 30.24 22.34
C ARG A 525 9.08 29.28 23.25
N LEU A 526 9.01 27.98 22.97
CA LEU A 526 8.43 26.99 23.90
C LEU A 526 9.40 26.67 25.06
N PRO A 527 8.96 25.96 26.12
CA PRO A 527 9.85 25.38 27.13
C PRO A 527 11.02 24.63 26.50
N GLY A 528 12.20 24.67 27.14
CA GLY A 528 13.46 24.17 26.59
C GLY A 528 14.11 25.05 25.51
N GLY A 529 13.36 25.99 24.92
CA GLY A 529 13.74 26.65 23.67
C GLY A 529 13.24 25.91 22.43
N ASN A 530 12.25 25.03 22.58
CA ASN A 530 11.64 24.26 21.49
C ASN A 530 10.76 25.13 20.56
N ASP A 531 10.30 24.52 19.47
CA ASP A 531 9.47 25.16 18.43
C ASP A 531 8.12 24.46 18.20
N LEU A 532 7.99 23.16 18.50
CA LEU A 532 6.71 22.45 18.56
C LEU A 532 6.64 21.51 19.78
N ARG A 533 5.43 21.06 20.13
CA ARG A 533 5.23 19.90 21.00
C ARG A 533 3.93 19.15 20.69
N LEU A 534 3.96 17.83 20.76
CA LEU A 534 2.77 16.99 20.81
C LEU A 534 2.27 16.90 22.26
N PHE A 535 0.96 16.77 22.48
CA PHE A 535 0.33 16.81 23.81
C PHE A 535 -0.81 15.80 23.98
N SER A 536 -0.76 15.04 25.09
CA SER A 536 -1.77 14.08 25.56
C SER A 536 -2.32 14.48 26.93
N GLY A 537 -3.44 15.21 27.00
CA GLY A 537 -3.90 15.74 28.29
C GLY A 537 -5.20 16.52 28.35
N GLY A 538 -6.15 16.28 27.45
CA GLY A 538 -7.53 16.71 27.69
C GLY A 538 -8.23 15.85 28.77
N PRO A 539 -9.42 16.27 29.24
CA PRO A 539 -10.14 15.60 30.32
C PRO A 539 -10.84 14.33 29.84
N GLY A 540 -10.12 13.22 29.78
CA GLY A 540 -10.66 11.90 29.43
C GLY A 540 -9.82 11.08 28.45
N ASP A 541 -8.78 11.67 27.87
CA ASP A 541 -7.91 10.95 26.90
C ASP A 541 -7.06 9.85 27.58
N ASP A 542 -6.39 9.03 26.76
CA ASP A 542 -5.45 7.99 27.17
C ASP A 542 -3.98 8.42 26.93
N ASP A 543 -3.03 7.49 27.06
CA ASP A 543 -1.65 7.64 26.61
C ASP A 543 -1.56 7.42 25.08
N ASP A 544 -0.82 8.27 24.37
CA ASP A 544 -0.71 8.28 22.91
C ASP A 544 0.66 7.85 22.41
N GLN A 545 0.69 7.12 21.29
CA GLN A 545 1.91 6.61 20.67
C GLN A 545 2.14 7.28 19.32
N PHE A 546 3.36 7.75 19.10
CA PHE A 546 3.76 8.48 17.91
C PHE A 546 4.94 7.78 17.25
N HIS A 547 4.96 7.77 15.92
CA HIS A 547 6.02 7.17 15.12
C HIS A 547 6.84 8.22 14.37
N MET A 548 6.21 9.23 13.76
CA MET A 548 6.93 10.25 12.99
C MET A 548 6.23 11.61 13.07
N VAL A 549 7.01 12.69 13.08
CA VAL A 549 6.55 14.04 12.74
C VAL A 549 7.40 14.54 11.58
N LEU A 550 6.75 15.02 10.52
CA LEU A 550 7.40 15.57 9.33
C LEU A 550 6.81 16.93 8.99
N LEU A 551 7.67 17.95 8.90
CA LEU A 551 7.32 19.35 8.78
C LEU A 551 7.79 19.93 7.44
N ARG A 552 6.86 20.29 6.56
CA ARG A 552 7.13 20.75 5.19
C ARG A 552 6.38 22.04 4.83
N PRO A 553 6.71 22.73 3.72
CA PRO A 553 5.90 23.84 3.22
C PRO A 553 4.46 23.40 2.94
N GLN A 554 3.48 24.22 3.31
CA GLN A 554 2.07 23.90 3.11
C GLN A 554 1.75 23.69 1.62
N GLY A 555 1.02 22.62 1.29
CA GLY A 555 0.66 22.25 -0.08
C GLY A 555 1.79 21.58 -0.89
N SER A 556 2.97 21.36 -0.30
CA SER A 556 4.03 20.59 -0.95
C SER A 556 3.68 19.09 -0.97
N THR A 557 3.74 18.43 -2.12
CA THR A 557 3.65 16.96 -2.18
C THR A 557 4.98 16.26 -1.93
N ALA A 558 6.10 16.95 -2.13
CA ALA A 558 7.45 16.42 -1.89
C ALA A 558 7.68 16.10 -0.40
N GLY A 559 8.60 15.17 -0.14
CA GLY A 559 8.95 14.69 1.19
C GLY A 559 7.87 13.83 1.84
N ALA A 560 6.79 13.45 1.12
CA ALA A 560 5.70 12.67 1.69
C ALA A 560 6.25 11.38 2.33
N PRO A 561 5.96 11.11 3.63
CA PRO A 561 6.51 9.96 4.34
C PRO A 561 6.09 8.65 3.65
N PRO A 562 6.87 7.56 3.78
CA PRO A 562 6.72 6.40 2.91
C PRO A 562 5.48 5.54 3.23
N PHE A 563 4.79 5.84 4.33
CA PHE A 563 3.56 5.19 4.73
C PHE A 563 2.44 6.23 4.93
N THR A 564 2.27 7.17 3.98
CA THR A 564 1.05 7.99 3.87
C THR A 564 -0.15 7.11 3.52
N ARG A 565 -0.64 6.38 4.52
CA ARG A 565 -1.96 5.75 4.53
C ARG A 565 -3.04 6.83 4.49
N PRO A 566 -4.30 6.51 4.14
CA PRO A 566 -5.37 7.50 4.03
C PRO A 566 -5.42 8.44 5.24
N THR A 567 -5.25 9.74 4.97
CA THR A 567 -5.51 10.77 5.97
C THR A 567 -7.00 10.73 6.28
N LEU A 568 -7.38 10.18 7.43
CA LEU A 568 -8.75 10.22 7.94
C LEU A 568 -9.11 11.65 8.36
N SER A 569 -9.35 12.51 7.36
CA SER A 569 -10.10 13.74 7.55
C SER A 569 -11.48 13.35 8.04
N SER A 570 -11.81 13.66 9.31
CA SER A 570 -13.14 13.60 9.97
C SER A 570 -14.01 12.33 9.79
N ALA A 571 -13.48 11.26 9.22
CA ALA A 571 -14.22 10.04 8.89
C ALA A 571 -14.34 9.12 10.11
N THR A 572 -15.58 8.74 10.39
CA THR A 572 -16.03 7.96 11.54
C THR A 572 -15.31 6.63 11.73
N ASN A 573 -14.69 6.48 12.90
CA ASN A 573 -14.82 5.32 13.79
C ASN A 573 -15.64 4.13 13.23
N PRO A 574 -15.01 2.97 12.91
CA PRO A 574 -15.70 1.73 12.56
C PRO A 574 -16.48 1.11 13.74
N ALA A 575 -16.17 1.46 14.98
CA ALA A 575 -16.85 0.96 16.18
C ALA A 575 -18.16 1.71 16.46
N LEU A 576 -19.11 1.59 15.54
CA LEU A 576 -20.40 1.02 15.93
C LEU A 576 -20.39 -0.43 15.39
N PRO A 577 -20.21 -1.46 16.23
CA PRO A 577 -20.30 -2.82 15.75
C PRO A 577 -21.74 -3.11 15.32
N ASP A 578 -21.98 -3.24 14.02
CA ASP A 578 -23.20 -3.84 13.49
C ASP A 578 -23.39 -5.20 14.20
N PRO A 579 -24.56 -5.44 14.82
CA PRO A 579 -24.66 -6.40 15.89
C PRO A 579 -24.40 -7.82 15.38
N THR A 580 -23.38 -8.49 15.95
CA THR A 580 -23.14 -9.91 15.65
C THR A 580 -24.35 -10.74 16.09
N VAL A 581 -25.11 -11.28 15.13
CA VAL A 581 -26.32 -12.07 15.42
C VAL A 581 -26.01 -13.57 15.35
N GLY A 582 -26.29 -14.30 16.42
CA GLY A 582 -26.25 -15.76 16.42
C GLY A 582 -27.43 -16.35 15.66
N LEU A 583 -27.16 -17.09 14.57
CA LEU A 583 -28.18 -17.70 13.72
C LEU A 583 -28.65 -19.06 14.26
N SER A 584 -27.72 -19.88 14.75
CA SER A 584 -27.98 -21.28 15.08
C SER A 584 -28.69 -21.47 16.44
N PRO A 585 -29.55 -22.50 16.61
CA PRO A 585 -30.12 -22.89 17.90
C PRO A 585 -29.08 -23.06 19.02
N ASN A 586 -29.51 -22.90 20.27
CA ASN A 586 -28.65 -23.07 21.46
C ASN A 586 -28.29 -24.55 21.79
N THR A 587 -28.50 -25.49 20.87
CA THR A 587 -28.43 -26.94 21.13
C THR A 587 -27.73 -27.70 20.00
N GLY A 588 -26.68 -28.43 20.35
CA GLY A 588 -25.85 -29.17 19.38
C GLY A 588 -24.81 -28.27 18.69
N ASN A 589 -23.87 -28.90 17.98
CA ASN A 589 -22.80 -28.21 17.27
C ASN A 589 -23.26 -27.72 15.89
N ALA A 590 -23.06 -26.43 15.59
CA ALA A 590 -23.27 -25.84 14.27
C ALA A 590 -21.92 -25.58 13.58
N ALA A 591 -21.78 -25.87 12.29
CA ALA A 591 -20.53 -25.76 11.53
C ALA A 591 -20.77 -25.58 10.02
N PHE A 592 -19.71 -25.19 9.30
CA PHE A 592 -19.69 -25.04 7.83
C PHE A 592 -20.82 -24.13 7.30
N PRO A 593 -20.78 -22.82 7.61
CA PRO A 593 -21.74 -21.86 7.06
C PRO A 593 -21.52 -21.64 5.54
N ALA A 594 -22.59 -21.31 4.83
CA ALA A 594 -22.59 -20.73 3.50
C ALA A 594 -23.81 -19.80 3.33
N ALA A 595 -23.73 -18.83 2.44
CA ALA A 595 -24.83 -17.91 2.15
C ALA A 595 -24.87 -17.47 0.68
N ALA A 596 -26.04 -17.01 0.26
CA ALA A 596 -26.26 -16.36 -1.03
C ALA A 596 -27.19 -15.15 -0.85
N TYR A 597 -26.88 -14.04 -1.51
CA TYR A 597 -27.72 -12.84 -1.55
C TYR A 597 -28.78 -12.94 -2.65
N ASN A 598 -29.97 -12.41 -2.38
CA ASN A 598 -31.11 -12.36 -3.29
C ASN A 598 -31.59 -10.90 -3.49
N ALA A 599 -31.16 -10.31 -4.60
CA ALA A 599 -31.51 -8.95 -5.00
C ALA A 599 -33.02 -8.73 -5.25
N ALA A 600 -33.77 -9.77 -5.64
CA ALA A 600 -35.21 -9.66 -5.89
C ALA A 600 -36.04 -9.51 -4.60
N ARG A 601 -35.41 -9.77 -3.45
CA ARG A 601 -36.03 -9.80 -2.12
C ARG A 601 -35.29 -8.93 -1.09
N ASN A 602 -34.16 -8.35 -1.46
CA ASN A 602 -33.20 -7.62 -0.63
C ASN A 602 -32.84 -8.36 0.68
N GLU A 603 -32.55 -9.66 0.57
CA GLU A 603 -32.21 -10.53 1.70
C GLU A 603 -31.16 -11.57 1.34
N HIS A 604 -30.44 -12.06 2.36
CA HIS A 604 -29.54 -13.19 2.31
C HIS A 604 -30.24 -14.46 2.81
N LEU A 605 -29.97 -15.59 2.17
CA LEU A 605 -30.25 -16.91 2.71
C LEU A 605 -28.95 -17.52 3.25
N ALA A 606 -28.89 -17.78 4.54
CA ALA A 606 -27.78 -18.46 5.21
C ALA A 606 -28.14 -19.93 5.52
N VAL A 607 -27.20 -20.84 5.30
CA VAL A 607 -27.33 -22.28 5.55
C VAL A 607 -26.10 -22.84 6.28
N TRP A 608 -26.29 -23.86 7.10
CA TRP A 608 -25.19 -24.51 7.85
C TRP A 608 -25.50 -25.96 8.22
N SER A 609 -24.48 -26.66 8.73
CA SER A 609 -24.57 -28.03 9.25
C SER A 609 -24.82 -27.99 10.77
N GLN A 610 -25.92 -28.56 11.26
CA GLN A 610 -26.34 -28.60 12.67
C GLN A 610 -26.38 -30.03 13.20
N GLN A 611 -25.83 -30.29 14.38
CA GLN A 611 -25.80 -31.63 14.98
C GLN A 611 -27.01 -31.88 15.90
N ASP A 612 -27.95 -32.71 15.43
CA ASP A 612 -29.21 -32.98 16.13
C ASP A 612 -29.10 -34.19 17.10
N GLY A 613 -28.48 -33.97 18.26
CA GLY A 613 -28.44 -34.90 19.39
C GLY A 613 -27.37 -36.01 19.30
N PRO A 614 -27.39 -37.00 20.22
CA PRO A 614 -26.41 -38.09 20.24
C PRO A 614 -26.57 -38.98 19.00
N SER A 615 -25.50 -39.10 18.22
CA SER A 615 -25.49 -39.67 16.87
C SER A 615 -25.92 -41.14 16.82
N ILE A 616 -27.13 -41.40 16.32
CA ILE A 616 -27.62 -42.75 16.01
C ILE A 616 -27.02 -43.19 14.67
N GLY A 617 -25.78 -43.67 14.70
CA GLY A 617 -25.21 -44.52 13.64
C GLY A 617 -24.94 -43.88 12.28
N THR A 618 -24.58 -42.59 12.20
CA THR A 618 -24.06 -41.96 10.97
C THR A 618 -22.64 -41.42 11.15
N PRO A 619 -21.85 -41.22 10.06
CA PRO A 619 -20.46 -40.78 10.15
C PRO A 619 -20.24 -39.39 10.79
N TRP A 620 -21.18 -38.45 10.66
CA TRP A 620 -21.00 -37.06 11.15
C TRP A 620 -22.14 -36.55 12.04
N GLY A 621 -23.38 -37.02 11.84
CA GLY A 621 -24.55 -36.64 12.65
C GLY A 621 -25.13 -35.24 12.38
N TYR A 622 -24.78 -34.61 11.27
CA TYR A 622 -25.25 -33.27 10.89
C TYR A 622 -26.54 -33.29 10.05
N ARG A 623 -27.26 -32.16 10.07
CA ARG A 623 -28.42 -31.80 9.25
C ARG A 623 -28.25 -30.42 8.67
N LEU A 624 -28.82 -30.16 7.50
CA LEU A 624 -28.85 -28.80 6.96
C LEU A 624 -29.96 -27.97 7.59
N TRP A 625 -29.60 -26.79 8.09
CA TRP A 625 -30.50 -25.77 8.64
C TRP A 625 -30.32 -24.46 7.87
N ARG A 626 -31.33 -23.59 7.94
CA ARG A 626 -31.35 -22.27 7.29
C ARG A 626 -31.87 -21.14 8.19
N ALA A 627 -31.45 -19.93 7.89
CA ALA A 627 -32.05 -18.68 8.35
C ALA A 627 -32.06 -17.66 7.19
N ARG A 628 -33.10 -16.80 7.15
CA ARG A 628 -33.14 -15.62 6.27
C ARG A 628 -32.62 -14.42 7.06
N ILE A 629 -31.88 -13.53 6.41
CA ILE A 629 -31.27 -12.35 7.01
C ILE A 629 -31.56 -11.19 6.04
N ALA A 630 -32.25 -10.14 6.48
CA ALA A 630 -32.49 -8.97 5.65
C ALA A 630 -31.17 -8.21 5.35
N ALA A 631 -31.18 -7.31 4.37
CA ALA A 631 -29.99 -6.53 4.02
C ALA A 631 -29.45 -5.65 5.18
N ASP A 632 -30.25 -5.33 6.19
CA ASP A 632 -29.84 -4.64 7.42
C ASP A 632 -29.20 -5.57 8.49
N GLY A 633 -28.90 -6.83 8.11
CA GLY A 633 -28.36 -7.84 9.02
C GLY A 633 -29.39 -8.47 9.98
N THR A 634 -30.66 -8.04 9.99
CA THR A 634 -31.67 -8.58 10.91
C THR A 634 -32.17 -9.96 10.49
N VAL A 635 -32.31 -10.88 11.45
CA VAL A 635 -32.68 -12.27 11.16
C VAL A 635 -34.21 -12.41 11.03
N ALA A 636 -34.66 -12.74 9.82
CA ALA A 636 -36.06 -12.81 9.41
C ALA A 636 -36.76 -14.11 9.87
N GLY A 637 -36.88 -14.28 11.18
CA GLY A 637 -37.57 -15.40 11.83
C GLY A 637 -36.64 -16.50 12.39
N PRO A 638 -37.20 -17.54 13.04
CA PRO A 638 -36.40 -18.58 13.66
C PRO A 638 -35.68 -19.46 12.62
N ALA A 639 -34.48 -19.92 12.97
CA ALA A 639 -33.78 -20.96 12.22
C ALA A 639 -34.63 -22.23 12.05
N THR A 640 -34.57 -22.85 10.86
CA THR A 640 -35.36 -24.05 10.53
C THR A 640 -34.52 -25.12 9.81
N PRO A 641 -34.79 -26.42 10.03
CA PRO A 641 -34.19 -27.48 9.23
C PRO A 641 -34.69 -27.42 7.79
N LEU A 642 -33.80 -27.65 6.82
CA LEU A 642 -34.14 -27.68 5.40
C LEU A 642 -34.87 -28.97 5.02
N PHE A 643 -34.37 -30.11 5.47
CA PHE A 643 -34.89 -31.43 5.13
C PHE A 643 -35.39 -32.18 6.38
N GLY A 644 -36.33 -33.11 6.18
CA GLY A 644 -36.96 -33.87 7.27
C GLY A 644 -36.02 -34.86 7.96
N SER A 645 -36.52 -35.52 9.01
CA SER A 645 -35.78 -36.46 9.87
C SER A 645 -35.48 -37.81 9.20
N GLY A 646 -34.75 -37.81 8.09
CA GLY A 646 -34.17 -39.00 7.46
C GLY A 646 -33.09 -39.63 8.34
N GLN A 647 -32.45 -40.70 7.85
CA GLN A 647 -31.36 -41.37 8.60
C GLN A 647 -29.95 -40.99 8.14
N ALA A 648 -29.75 -40.47 6.92
CA ALA A 648 -28.45 -40.01 6.44
C ALA A 648 -28.02 -38.67 7.08
N SER A 649 -26.71 -38.46 7.25
CA SER A 649 -26.10 -37.21 7.73
C SER A 649 -25.81 -36.27 6.57
N GLN A 650 -26.01 -34.96 6.74
CA GLN A 650 -25.88 -33.95 5.69
C GLN A 650 -24.97 -32.81 6.17
N ALA A 651 -23.90 -32.51 5.44
CA ALA A 651 -22.86 -31.56 5.86
C ALA A 651 -22.19 -30.86 4.67
N TRP A 652 -21.39 -29.83 4.96
CA TRP A 652 -20.69 -28.97 3.98
C TRP A 652 -21.61 -28.41 2.88
N PRO A 653 -22.59 -27.55 3.23
CA PRO A 653 -23.40 -26.87 2.23
C PRO A 653 -22.57 -25.85 1.43
N ARG A 654 -22.93 -25.70 0.15
CA ARG A 654 -22.64 -24.53 -0.70
C ARG A 654 -23.94 -24.07 -1.34
N LEU A 655 -24.13 -22.77 -1.44
CA LEU A 655 -25.38 -22.14 -1.85
C LEU A 655 -25.10 -21.03 -2.86
N VAL A 656 -25.85 -20.99 -3.95
CA VAL A 656 -25.84 -19.88 -4.92
C VAL A 656 -27.27 -19.44 -5.23
N HIS A 657 -27.47 -18.14 -5.46
CA HIS A 657 -28.75 -17.60 -5.92
C HIS A 657 -28.86 -17.75 -7.45
N LEU A 658 -30.05 -18.06 -7.94
CA LEU A 658 -30.42 -18.17 -9.35
C LEU A 658 -31.42 -17.04 -9.68
N PRO A 659 -30.99 -15.91 -10.25
CA PRO A 659 -31.86 -14.77 -10.53
C PRO A 659 -33.04 -15.11 -11.44
N GLN A 660 -32.87 -16.07 -12.37
CA GLN A 660 -33.91 -16.53 -13.29
C GLN A 660 -35.00 -17.34 -12.55
N GLY A 661 -35.94 -16.62 -11.95
CA GLY A 661 -37.13 -17.15 -11.30
C GLY A 661 -37.05 -17.29 -9.78
N ASP A 662 -36.28 -16.42 -9.10
CA ASP A 662 -36.24 -16.26 -7.63
C ASP A 662 -36.08 -17.59 -6.86
N ARG A 663 -34.91 -18.21 -7.04
CA ARG A 663 -34.56 -19.53 -6.49
C ARG A 663 -33.11 -19.57 -6.02
N TYR A 664 -32.77 -20.57 -5.21
CA TYR A 664 -31.38 -20.90 -4.89
C TYR A 664 -31.06 -22.33 -5.33
N LEU A 665 -29.79 -22.60 -5.60
CA LEU A 665 -29.25 -23.94 -5.78
C LEU A 665 -28.34 -24.27 -4.59
N LEU A 666 -28.68 -25.33 -3.87
CA LEU A 666 -27.98 -25.83 -2.69
C LEU A 666 -27.31 -27.15 -3.04
N ALA A 667 -26.00 -27.27 -2.84
CA ALA A 667 -25.25 -28.53 -2.92
C ALA A 667 -24.66 -28.91 -1.56
N TRP A 668 -24.56 -30.20 -1.25
CA TRP A 668 -23.98 -30.71 0.00
C TRP A 668 -23.44 -32.13 -0.14
N LEU A 669 -22.68 -32.57 0.87
CA LEU A 669 -22.24 -33.94 1.01
C LEU A 669 -23.18 -34.70 1.97
N GLU A 670 -23.79 -35.78 1.50
CA GLU A 670 -24.62 -36.68 2.29
C GLU A 670 -23.89 -38.01 2.56
N ALA A 671 -24.02 -38.53 3.79
CA ALA A 671 -23.53 -39.84 4.19
C ALA A 671 -24.64 -40.71 4.80
N SER A 672 -24.91 -41.85 4.17
CA SER A 672 -25.83 -42.86 4.67
C SER A 672 -25.31 -43.56 5.94
N PRO A 673 -26.19 -44.21 6.75
CA PRO A 673 -25.79 -44.97 7.94
C PRO A 673 -24.83 -46.15 7.69
N ASP A 674 -24.70 -46.60 6.44
CA ASP A 674 -23.75 -47.63 6.00
C ASP A 674 -22.36 -47.08 5.61
N GLY A 675 -22.19 -45.75 5.61
CA GLY A 675 -20.96 -45.06 5.20
C GLY A 675 -20.86 -44.77 3.70
N ALA A 676 -21.91 -45.01 2.90
CA ALA A 676 -21.94 -44.54 1.52
C ALA A 676 -22.09 -43.01 1.46
N GLN A 677 -21.18 -42.32 0.76
CA GLN A 677 -21.17 -40.87 0.60
C GLN A 677 -21.60 -40.45 -0.82
N ARG A 678 -22.34 -39.35 -0.95
CA ARG A 678 -22.74 -38.75 -2.24
C ARG A 678 -22.81 -37.23 -2.17
N VAL A 679 -22.41 -36.55 -3.24
CA VAL A 679 -22.77 -35.14 -3.45
C VAL A 679 -24.21 -35.09 -3.95
N LEU A 680 -25.05 -34.30 -3.28
CA LEU A 680 -26.42 -34.02 -3.67
C LEU A 680 -26.60 -32.54 -4.00
N ALA A 681 -27.56 -32.22 -4.86
CA ALA A 681 -28.07 -30.88 -5.08
C ALA A 681 -29.61 -30.82 -4.94
N SER A 682 -30.13 -29.65 -4.59
CA SER A 682 -31.56 -29.35 -4.57
C SER A 682 -31.79 -27.88 -4.88
N LEU A 683 -32.87 -27.57 -5.60
CA LEU A 683 -33.39 -26.22 -5.66
C LEU A 683 -34.12 -25.85 -4.36
N LEU A 684 -34.08 -24.56 -4.04
CA LEU A 684 -34.92 -23.88 -3.04
C LEU A 684 -35.67 -22.75 -3.74
N ASP A 685 -36.87 -22.38 -3.25
CA ASP A 685 -37.55 -21.15 -3.65
C ASP A 685 -36.88 -19.89 -3.03
N GLY A 686 -37.32 -18.70 -3.42
CA GLY A 686 -36.83 -17.41 -2.89
C GLY A 686 -36.94 -17.26 -1.36
N THR A 687 -37.78 -18.06 -0.68
CA THR A 687 -37.91 -18.11 0.79
C THR A 687 -37.00 -19.18 1.44
N GLY A 688 -36.21 -19.88 0.63
CA GLY A 688 -35.34 -20.99 1.02
C GLY A 688 -36.05 -22.33 1.23
N ALA A 689 -37.31 -22.49 0.82
CA ALA A 689 -38.03 -23.75 0.97
C ALA A 689 -37.66 -24.75 -0.16
N PRO A 690 -37.39 -26.04 0.14
CA PRO A 690 -36.97 -27.00 -0.89
C PRO A 690 -38.01 -27.23 -2.00
N LEU A 691 -37.52 -27.29 -3.23
CA LEU A 691 -38.31 -27.57 -4.43
C LEU A 691 -37.94 -28.97 -4.97
N GLY A 692 -38.91 -29.89 -4.93
CA GLY A 692 -38.76 -31.25 -5.43
C GLY A 692 -37.97 -32.18 -4.49
N THR A 693 -37.25 -33.13 -5.08
CA THR A 693 -36.40 -34.11 -4.38
C THR A 693 -34.93 -33.88 -4.71
N PRO A 694 -33.99 -34.05 -3.76
CA PRO A 694 -32.56 -33.95 -4.04
C PRO A 694 -32.08 -34.87 -5.16
N VAL A 695 -31.17 -34.37 -5.99
CA VAL A 695 -30.58 -35.05 -7.15
C VAL A 695 -29.12 -35.38 -6.85
N PRO A 696 -28.64 -36.63 -7.08
CA PRO A 696 -27.23 -36.96 -6.91
C PRO A 696 -26.38 -36.38 -8.05
N LEU A 697 -25.27 -35.75 -7.70
CA LEU A 697 -24.27 -35.23 -8.65
C LEU A 697 -23.09 -36.20 -8.83
N SER A 698 -22.68 -36.87 -7.75
CA SER A 698 -21.60 -37.86 -7.78
C SER A 698 -22.12 -39.23 -8.23
N PRO A 699 -21.34 -40.02 -9.00
CA PRO A 699 -21.70 -41.40 -9.37
C PRO A 699 -21.97 -42.32 -8.18
N GLU A 700 -22.63 -43.45 -8.42
CA GLU A 700 -22.81 -44.46 -7.35
C GLU A 700 -21.48 -45.17 -7.03
N GLY A 701 -21.21 -45.38 -5.75
CA GLY A 701 -20.07 -46.19 -5.28
C GLY A 701 -18.73 -45.47 -5.15
N VAL A 702 -18.61 -44.21 -5.58
CA VAL A 702 -17.46 -43.35 -5.22
C VAL A 702 -17.61 -42.79 -3.79
N GLN A 703 -16.52 -42.23 -3.25
CA GLN A 703 -16.49 -41.56 -1.96
C GLN A 703 -16.07 -40.09 -2.18
N PRO A 704 -17.00 -39.18 -2.48
CA PRO A 704 -16.70 -37.77 -2.73
C PRO A 704 -16.45 -37.01 -1.44
N GLY A 705 -15.62 -35.97 -1.51
CA GLY A 705 -15.47 -34.95 -0.47
C GLY A 705 -16.49 -33.81 -0.58
N PRO A 706 -16.30 -32.73 0.20
CA PRO A 706 -17.16 -31.55 0.16
C PRO A 706 -17.28 -30.97 -1.26
N PRO A 707 -18.49 -30.53 -1.67
CA PRO A 707 -18.67 -29.81 -2.93
C PRO A 707 -18.25 -28.34 -2.81
N ALA A 708 -17.83 -27.77 -3.93
CA ALA A 708 -17.82 -26.34 -4.23
C ALA A 708 -18.88 -26.05 -5.31
N LEU A 709 -19.44 -24.84 -5.36
CA LEU A 709 -20.55 -24.48 -6.26
C LEU A 709 -20.50 -23.00 -6.66
N ALA A 710 -20.57 -22.72 -7.97
CA ALA A 710 -20.71 -21.37 -8.52
C ALA A 710 -21.84 -21.31 -9.55
N HIS A 711 -22.41 -20.11 -9.75
CA HIS A 711 -23.40 -19.82 -10.79
C HIS A 711 -22.87 -18.74 -11.73
N ALA A 712 -23.10 -18.88 -13.04
CA ALA A 712 -22.78 -17.90 -14.07
C ALA A 712 -24.09 -17.26 -14.59
N PRO A 713 -24.49 -16.06 -14.11
CA PRO A 713 -25.79 -15.47 -14.42
C PRO A 713 -26.01 -15.24 -15.91
N ASP A 714 -24.96 -14.79 -16.62
CA ASP A 714 -24.96 -14.50 -18.06
C ASP A 714 -25.26 -15.74 -18.93
N LEU A 715 -25.02 -16.93 -18.40
CA LEU A 715 -25.19 -18.22 -19.07
C LEU A 715 -26.41 -19.00 -18.58
N GLY A 716 -26.95 -18.67 -17.41
CA GLY A 716 -27.99 -19.46 -16.74
C GLY A 716 -27.54 -20.85 -16.28
N VAL A 717 -26.23 -21.09 -16.19
CA VAL A 717 -25.60 -22.37 -15.83
C VAL A 717 -24.91 -22.27 -14.47
N SER A 718 -24.87 -23.36 -13.71
CA SER A 718 -24.04 -23.49 -12.51
C SER A 718 -23.02 -24.62 -12.66
N LEU A 719 -21.88 -24.54 -11.97
CA LEU A 719 -20.87 -25.60 -11.95
C LEU A 719 -20.64 -26.06 -10.50
N ALA A 720 -20.80 -27.36 -10.27
CA ALA A 720 -20.44 -28.00 -9.01
C ALA A 720 -19.13 -28.79 -9.18
N ALA A 721 -18.24 -28.75 -8.19
CA ALA A 721 -16.96 -29.46 -8.20
C ALA A 721 -16.68 -30.17 -6.87
N TRP A 722 -15.93 -31.27 -6.88
CA TRP A 722 -15.48 -31.99 -5.68
C TRP A 722 -14.23 -32.83 -5.94
N SER A 723 -13.44 -33.12 -4.90
CA SER A 723 -12.37 -34.15 -4.95
C SER A 723 -12.87 -35.46 -4.34
N THR A 724 -12.51 -36.62 -4.90
CA THR A 724 -12.77 -37.92 -4.25
C THR A 724 -11.73 -38.28 -3.20
N TRP A 725 -12.17 -38.94 -2.13
CA TRP A 725 -11.32 -39.39 -1.04
C TRP A 725 -10.44 -40.59 -1.45
N GLY A 726 -9.14 -40.50 -1.21
CA GLY A 726 -8.19 -41.60 -1.37
C GLY A 726 -7.43 -41.60 -2.70
N ASP A 727 -8.09 -41.37 -3.84
CA ASP A 727 -7.43 -41.20 -5.15
C ASP A 727 -7.22 -39.71 -5.53
N GLY A 728 -7.97 -38.79 -4.90
CA GLY A 728 -7.83 -37.36 -5.11
C GLY A 728 -8.29 -36.86 -6.47
N ALA A 729 -9.10 -37.62 -7.22
CA ALA A 729 -9.60 -37.18 -8.50
C ALA A 729 -10.54 -35.96 -8.34
N VAL A 730 -10.25 -34.86 -9.03
CA VAL A 730 -11.03 -33.61 -8.98
C VAL A 730 -12.02 -33.60 -10.14
N TRP A 731 -13.31 -33.63 -9.80
CA TRP A 731 -14.43 -33.69 -10.73
C TRP A 731 -15.18 -32.36 -10.77
N ALA A 732 -15.79 -32.05 -11.91
CA ALA A 732 -16.81 -31.02 -12.02
C ALA A 732 -17.99 -31.46 -12.88
N VAL A 733 -19.17 -30.92 -12.63
CA VAL A 733 -20.39 -31.19 -13.41
C VAL A 733 -21.21 -29.89 -13.59
N PRO A 734 -21.61 -29.55 -14.83
CA PRO A 734 -22.49 -28.42 -15.09
C PRO A 734 -23.94 -28.78 -14.79
N LEU A 735 -24.66 -27.83 -14.20
CA LEU A 735 -26.04 -27.95 -13.73
C LEU A 735 -26.91 -26.91 -14.44
N ASP A 736 -28.12 -27.34 -14.84
CA ASP A 736 -29.11 -26.45 -15.44
C ASP A 736 -29.89 -25.64 -14.39
N ALA A 737 -30.80 -24.78 -14.87
CA ALA A 737 -31.72 -24.02 -14.02
C ALA A 737 -32.81 -24.87 -13.31
N SER A 738 -32.77 -26.21 -13.42
CA SER A 738 -33.52 -27.16 -12.57
C SER A 738 -32.66 -27.78 -11.46
N GLY A 739 -31.34 -27.54 -11.47
CA GLY A 739 -30.36 -28.16 -10.57
C GLY A 739 -29.91 -29.56 -11.01
N ALA A 740 -30.28 -29.99 -12.23
CA ALA A 740 -29.96 -31.32 -12.74
C ALA A 740 -28.61 -31.32 -13.49
N PRO A 741 -27.82 -32.40 -13.43
CA PRO A 741 -26.66 -32.59 -14.29
C PRO A 741 -27.01 -32.50 -15.78
N VAL A 742 -26.37 -31.58 -16.50
CA VAL A 742 -26.49 -31.49 -17.97
C VAL A 742 -25.75 -32.64 -18.66
N ARG A 743 -24.82 -33.29 -17.95
CA ARG A 743 -23.96 -34.39 -18.42
C ARG A 743 -23.36 -35.17 -17.25
N GLU A 744 -22.71 -36.30 -17.56
CA GLU A 744 -21.85 -37.03 -16.63
C GLU A 744 -20.67 -36.16 -16.12
N PRO A 745 -20.22 -36.31 -14.85
CA PRO A 745 -19.10 -35.54 -14.30
C PRO A 745 -17.79 -35.71 -15.07
N VAL A 746 -17.05 -34.60 -15.20
CA VAL A 746 -15.81 -34.48 -15.97
C VAL A 746 -14.60 -34.41 -15.03
N LEU A 747 -13.58 -35.21 -15.30
CA LEU A 747 -12.31 -35.19 -14.56
C LEU A 747 -11.47 -33.97 -14.97
N LEU A 748 -11.18 -33.07 -14.03
CA LEU A 748 -10.36 -31.88 -14.26
C LEU A 748 -8.88 -32.11 -13.96
N GLY A 749 -8.56 -32.94 -12.96
CA GLY A 749 -7.20 -33.24 -12.53
C GLY A 749 -7.15 -34.04 -11.23
N TYR A 750 -6.06 -33.91 -10.46
CA TYR A 750 -5.88 -34.59 -9.17
C TYR A 750 -5.38 -33.62 -8.08
N GLY A 751 -5.89 -33.78 -6.86
CA GLY A 751 -5.60 -32.94 -5.71
C GLY A 751 -6.70 -32.98 -4.64
N GLN A 752 -6.77 -31.97 -3.77
CA GLN A 752 -7.73 -31.84 -2.67
C GLN A 752 -8.25 -30.39 -2.58
N THR A 753 -9.35 -30.21 -1.83
CA THR A 753 -9.99 -28.91 -1.56
C THR A 753 -10.18 -28.01 -2.79
N PRO A 754 -10.93 -28.48 -3.82
CA PRO A 754 -11.30 -27.64 -4.95
C PRO A 754 -12.32 -26.59 -4.55
N GLU A 755 -12.09 -25.33 -4.93
CA GLU A 755 -13.08 -24.24 -4.92
C GLU A 755 -13.32 -23.71 -6.33
N VAL A 756 -14.49 -23.09 -6.55
CA VAL A 756 -14.95 -22.66 -7.88
C VAL A 756 -15.56 -21.26 -7.87
N ALA A 757 -15.25 -20.47 -8.90
CA ALA A 757 -15.88 -19.18 -9.18
C ALA A 757 -16.34 -19.10 -10.64
N ALA A 758 -17.22 -18.13 -10.94
CA ALA A 758 -17.72 -17.83 -12.29
C ALA A 758 -17.45 -16.37 -12.65
N SER A 759 -16.87 -16.12 -13.83
CA SER A 759 -16.51 -14.78 -14.32
C SER A 759 -16.50 -14.76 -15.85
N GLY A 760 -17.03 -13.70 -16.47
CA GLY A 760 -16.92 -13.46 -17.93
C GLY A 760 -17.37 -14.64 -18.81
N GLY A 761 -18.47 -15.30 -18.48
CA GLY A 761 -18.97 -16.46 -19.24
C GLY A 761 -18.12 -17.74 -19.10
N ARG A 762 -17.28 -17.85 -18.07
CA ARG A 762 -16.48 -19.04 -17.77
C ARG A 762 -16.49 -19.36 -16.28
N PHE A 763 -16.06 -20.57 -15.92
CA PHE A 763 -15.73 -20.95 -14.55
C PHE A 763 -14.23 -21.16 -14.39
N LEU A 764 -13.72 -20.96 -13.17
CA LEU A 764 -12.40 -21.41 -12.76
C LEU A 764 -12.54 -22.34 -11.56
N VAL A 765 -11.91 -23.52 -11.62
CA VAL A 765 -11.75 -24.42 -10.47
C VAL A 765 -10.28 -24.40 -10.05
N ALA A 766 -9.99 -24.12 -8.79
CA ALA A 766 -8.63 -24.14 -8.22
C ALA A 766 -8.55 -25.11 -7.03
N TRP A 767 -7.44 -25.82 -6.88
CA TRP A 767 -7.26 -26.87 -5.87
C TRP A 767 -5.79 -27.05 -5.46
N ALA A 768 -5.55 -27.68 -4.30
CA ALA A 768 -4.22 -28.00 -3.83
C ALA A 768 -3.74 -29.35 -4.40
N SER A 769 -2.51 -29.43 -4.93
CA SER A 769 -1.98 -30.63 -5.59
C SER A 769 -0.48 -30.80 -5.34
N GLY A 770 -0.07 -31.92 -4.74
CA GLY A 770 1.36 -32.25 -4.53
C GLY A 770 2.13 -31.39 -3.51
N GLY A 771 1.53 -30.31 -3.02
CA GLY A 771 2.18 -29.25 -2.25
C GLY A 771 1.98 -27.86 -2.87
N ASP A 772 1.60 -27.82 -4.16
CA ASP A 772 1.39 -26.63 -4.99
C ASP A 772 -0.10 -26.22 -5.03
N ILE A 773 -0.40 -25.02 -5.53
CA ILE A 773 -1.76 -24.63 -5.97
C ILE A 773 -1.84 -24.66 -7.49
N VAL A 774 -2.90 -25.28 -8.00
CA VAL A 774 -3.18 -25.40 -9.44
C VAL A 774 -4.62 -25.01 -9.74
N ALA A 775 -4.89 -24.58 -10.96
CA ALA A 775 -6.23 -24.23 -11.41
C ALA A 775 -6.51 -24.65 -12.85
N ARG A 776 -7.78 -24.66 -13.23
CA ARG A 776 -8.22 -24.96 -14.60
C ARG A 776 -9.50 -24.22 -14.93
N ALA A 777 -9.51 -23.50 -16.04
CA ALA A 777 -10.74 -22.90 -16.56
C ALA A 777 -11.68 -23.98 -17.11
N VAL A 778 -12.98 -23.74 -17.02
CA VAL A 778 -14.04 -24.67 -17.43
C VAL A 778 -15.12 -23.87 -18.17
N GLY A 779 -15.58 -24.41 -19.30
CA GLY A 779 -16.60 -23.80 -20.14
C GLY A 779 -18.01 -23.95 -19.57
N SER A 780 -18.98 -23.29 -20.21
CA SER A 780 -20.41 -23.40 -19.90
C SER A 780 -20.97 -24.82 -20.08
N ASP A 781 -20.31 -25.65 -20.89
CA ASP A 781 -20.64 -27.05 -21.10
C ASP A 781 -19.96 -28.01 -20.09
N GLY A 782 -19.20 -27.48 -19.12
CA GLY A 782 -18.45 -28.26 -18.14
C GLY A 782 -17.18 -28.92 -18.68
N LEU A 783 -16.74 -28.67 -19.91
CA LEU A 783 -15.43 -29.12 -20.36
C LEU A 783 -14.31 -28.18 -19.90
N PRO A 784 -13.12 -28.72 -19.56
CA PRO A 784 -11.96 -27.88 -19.27
C PRO A 784 -11.51 -27.11 -20.51
N VAL A 785 -11.28 -25.81 -20.33
CA VAL A 785 -10.63 -24.95 -21.32
C VAL A 785 -9.12 -25.03 -21.10
N GLY A 786 -8.38 -25.40 -22.15
CA GLY A 786 -6.92 -25.47 -22.12
C GLY A 786 -6.34 -26.53 -21.15
N THR A 787 -5.08 -26.28 -20.77
CA THR A 787 -4.31 -27.09 -19.81
C THR A 787 -4.54 -26.62 -18.38
N GLN A 788 -4.28 -27.50 -17.41
CA GLN A 788 -4.17 -27.10 -16.00
C GLN A 788 -3.00 -26.10 -15.86
N ALA A 789 -3.24 -24.99 -15.16
CA ALA A 789 -2.25 -23.97 -14.85
C ALA A 789 -1.69 -24.15 -13.42
N THR A 790 -0.41 -23.83 -13.23
CA THR A 790 0.19 -23.68 -11.91
C THR A 790 -0.09 -22.26 -11.41
N VAL A 791 -0.72 -22.15 -10.23
CA VAL A 791 -1.02 -20.86 -9.59
C VAL A 791 0.10 -20.50 -8.60
N CYS A 792 0.66 -21.49 -7.92
CA CYS A 792 1.83 -21.37 -7.05
C CYS A 792 2.57 -22.72 -6.97
N ASN A 793 3.90 -22.69 -6.99
CA ASN A 793 4.78 -23.86 -6.75
C ASN A 793 5.99 -23.51 -5.87
N ALA A 794 5.78 -22.64 -4.88
CA ALA A 794 6.82 -22.20 -3.97
C ALA A 794 7.23 -23.32 -2.99
N SER A 795 8.52 -23.40 -2.64
CA SER A 795 9.02 -24.43 -1.72
C SER A 795 8.34 -24.35 -0.35
N GLY A 796 7.50 -25.34 -0.02
CA GLY A 796 6.75 -25.39 1.24
C GLY A 796 5.55 -26.32 1.12
N LEU A 797 4.50 -26.01 1.87
CA LEU A 797 3.14 -26.51 1.63
C LEU A 797 2.27 -25.32 1.30
N GLN A 798 1.57 -25.38 0.17
CA GLN A 798 0.40 -24.56 -0.11
C GLN A 798 -0.88 -25.40 -0.04
N ALA A 799 -1.95 -24.80 0.50
CA ALA A 799 -3.22 -25.47 0.75
C ALA A 799 -4.41 -24.49 0.68
N ASN A 800 -5.62 -25.04 0.76
CA ASN A 800 -6.88 -24.31 0.98
C ASN A 800 -7.05 -23.06 0.09
N PRO A 801 -7.11 -23.22 -1.25
CA PRO A 801 -7.36 -22.09 -2.13
C PRO A 801 -8.80 -21.56 -1.98
N ALA A 802 -8.95 -20.24 -1.97
CA ALA A 802 -10.21 -19.53 -2.10
C ALA A 802 -10.23 -18.79 -3.43
N VAL A 803 -11.36 -18.81 -4.15
CA VAL A 803 -11.47 -18.25 -5.51
C VAL A 803 -12.63 -17.27 -5.59
N ALA A 804 -12.40 -16.09 -6.18
CA ALA A 804 -13.43 -15.12 -6.49
C ALA A 804 -13.33 -14.65 -7.96
N PRO A 805 -14.43 -14.18 -8.57
CA PRO A 805 -14.36 -13.42 -9.83
C PRO A 805 -13.62 -12.10 -9.62
N ALA A 806 -13.10 -11.51 -10.70
CA ALA A 806 -12.45 -10.21 -10.72
C ALA A 806 -12.84 -9.44 -12.00
N ALA A 807 -12.57 -8.13 -12.05
CA ALA A 807 -12.87 -7.28 -13.20
C ALA A 807 -12.38 -7.87 -14.54
N SER A 808 -13.15 -7.61 -15.61
CA SER A 808 -12.86 -8.01 -17.00
C SER A 808 -12.78 -9.53 -17.24
N GLY A 809 -13.63 -10.31 -16.57
CA GLY A 809 -13.71 -11.77 -16.79
C GLY A 809 -12.54 -12.56 -16.19
N ARG A 810 -11.77 -11.92 -15.30
CA ARG A 810 -10.62 -12.51 -14.59
C ARG A 810 -11.08 -13.20 -13.31
N PHE A 811 -10.14 -13.85 -12.63
CA PHE A 811 -10.33 -14.49 -11.33
C PHE A 811 -9.20 -14.11 -10.39
N PHE A 812 -9.45 -14.07 -9.08
CA PHE A 812 -8.40 -14.01 -8.07
C PHE A 812 -8.43 -15.29 -7.22
N VAL A 813 -7.26 -15.87 -7.00
CA VAL A 813 -7.07 -17.05 -6.15
C VAL A 813 -6.18 -16.65 -4.98
N ALA A 814 -6.68 -16.79 -3.75
CA ALA A 814 -5.89 -16.70 -2.53
C ALA A 814 -5.65 -18.10 -1.94
N TRP A 815 -4.58 -18.32 -1.16
CA TRP A 815 -4.27 -19.63 -0.56
C TRP A 815 -3.45 -19.52 0.74
N GLU A 816 -3.48 -20.57 1.55
CA GLU A 816 -2.59 -20.76 2.70
C GLU A 816 -1.20 -21.21 2.23
N ASP A 817 -0.14 -20.53 2.65
CA ASP A 817 1.23 -20.76 2.17
C ASP A 817 2.26 -20.86 3.31
N GLN A 818 3.08 -21.91 3.30
CA GLN A 818 4.14 -22.15 4.29
C GLN A 818 5.57 -21.91 3.77
N ARG A 819 5.77 -21.17 2.67
CA ARG A 819 7.11 -20.93 2.07
C ARG A 819 8.12 -20.26 2.99
N ALA A 820 7.67 -19.51 3.98
CA ALA A 820 8.52 -18.89 5.00
C ALA A 820 9.00 -19.88 6.09
N GLY A 821 8.36 -21.04 6.19
CA GLY A 821 8.54 -22.02 7.27
C GLY A 821 7.81 -21.62 8.55
N GLY A 822 6.94 -22.50 9.05
CA GLY A 822 6.16 -22.27 10.28
C GLY A 822 4.65 -22.33 10.03
N ASP A 823 3.89 -21.45 10.66
CA ASP A 823 2.45 -21.30 10.41
C ASP A 823 2.18 -20.69 9.02
N PRO A 824 1.05 -21.04 8.37
CA PRO A 824 0.70 -20.57 7.04
C PRO A 824 0.36 -19.08 7.02
N GLN A 825 0.71 -18.43 5.92
CA GLN A 825 0.42 -17.02 5.60
C GLN A 825 -0.48 -16.95 4.36
N ALA A 826 -1.24 -15.88 4.19
CA ALA A 826 -2.05 -15.70 2.98
C ALA A 826 -1.23 -15.11 1.83
N TYR A 827 -1.29 -15.77 0.68
CA TYR A 827 -0.82 -15.28 -0.62
C TYR A 827 -1.98 -15.31 -1.62
N GLY A 828 -1.86 -14.59 -2.73
CA GLY A 828 -2.81 -14.66 -3.83
C GLY A 828 -2.23 -14.28 -5.18
N ARG A 829 -2.94 -14.63 -6.26
CA ARG A 829 -2.56 -14.35 -7.64
C ARG A 829 -3.80 -14.08 -8.49
N LEU A 830 -3.69 -13.07 -9.35
CA LEU A 830 -4.69 -12.72 -10.33
C LEU A 830 -4.49 -13.57 -11.59
N LEU A 831 -5.57 -14.16 -12.09
CA LEU A 831 -5.58 -15.09 -13.22
C LEU A 831 -6.48 -14.58 -14.35
N SER A 832 -6.06 -14.85 -15.58
CA SER A 832 -6.79 -14.60 -16.82
C SER A 832 -8.07 -15.45 -16.92
N SER A 833 -8.93 -15.14 -17.88
CA SER A 833 -10.18 -15.89 -18.11
C SER A 833 -9.97 -17.34 -18.57
N ASP A 834 -8.74 -17.75 -18.91
CA ASP A 834 -8.34 -19.13 -19.19
C ASP A 834 -7.66 -19.83 -17.99
N GLY A 835 -7.52 -19.13 -16.87
CA GLY A 835 -6.86 -19.63 -15.66
C GLY A 835 -5.34 -19.48 -15.63
N THR A 836 -4.71 -18.87 -16.65
CA THR A 836 -3.27 -18.57 -16.63
C THR A 836 -2.94 -17.39 -15.70
N PRO A 837 -1.74 -17.32 -15.10
CA PRO A 837 -1.30 -16.15 -14.33
C PRO A 837 -1.34 -14.86 -15.14
N ALA A 838 -2.14 -13.89 -14.67
CA ALA A 838 -2.23 -12.53 -15.21
C ALA A 838 -1.37 -11.52 -14.44
N ALA A 839 -0.93 -11.88 -13.22
CA ALA A 839 -0.05 -11.09 -12.37
C ALA A 839 0.90 -11.99 -11.56
N GLU A 840 1.85 -11.36 -10.87
CA GLU A 840 2.72 -12.05 -9.92
C GLU A 840 2.03 -12.41 -8.61
N GLU A 841 2.65 -13.30 -7.85
CA GLU A 841 2.17 -13.72 -6.53
C GLU A 841 2.28 -12.55 -5.54
N THR A 842 1.13 -12.07 -5.07
CA THR A 842 1.04 -11.02 -4.06
C THR A 842 0.93 -11.67 -2.69
N ARG A 843 1.79 -11.27 -1.76
CA ARG A 843 1.64 -11.61 -0.35
C ARG A 843 0.50 -10.77 0.23
N LEU A 844 -0.52 -11.42 0.78
CA LEU A 844 -1.67 -10.75 1.36
C LEU A 844 -1.43 -10.46 2.84
N LEU A 845 -0.82 -11.42 3.56
CA LEU A 845 -0.58 -11.32 5.00
C LEU A 845 0.85 -11.72 5.41
N TYR A 846 1.31 -11.08 6.49
CA TYR A 846 2.56 -11.39 7.19
C TYR A 846 2.33 -12.28 8.42
N SER A 847 1.15 -12.16 9.03
CA SER A 847 0.67 -12.97 10.15
C SER A 847 0.17 -14.34 9.70
N LYS A 848 -0.09 -15.21 10.69
CA LYS A 848 -0.77 -16.49 10.49
C LYS A 848 -2.17 -16.28 9.92
N ALA A 849 -2.50 -17.03 8.88
CA ALA A 849 -3.82 -17.02 8.24
C ALA A 849 -4.27 -18.44 7.91
N ARG A 850 -5.53 -18.79 8.23
CA ARG A 850 -6.15 -20.09 7.95
C ARG A 850 -7.60 -19.93 7.53
N ASP A 851 -8.15 -20.98 6.90
CA ASP A 851 -9.54 -21.06 6.45
C ASP A 851 -9.93 -19.80 5.65
N LEU A 852 -9.20 -19.48 4.58
CA LEU A 852 -9.42 -18.25 3.82
C LEU A 852 -10.81 -18.24 3.16
N ALA A 853 -11.49 -17.10 3.22
CA ALA A 853 -12.72 -16.84 2.47
C ALA A 853 -12.62 -15.50 1.73
N LEU A 854 -13.23 -15.40 0.55
CA LEU A 854 -13.04 -14.28 -0.37
C LEU A 854 -14.33 -13.98 -1.13
N ALA A 855 -14.74 -12.72 -1.15
CA ALA A 855 -15.80 -12.20 -2.01
C ALA A 855 -15.31 -10.96 -2.76
N TYR A 856 -15.92 -10.65 -3.91
CA TYR A 856 -15.57 -9.53 -4.78
C TYR A 856 -16.76 -8.60 -4.98
N SER A 857 -16.53 -7.29 -4.86
CA SER A 857 -17.44 -6.20 -5.24
C SER A 857 -17.12 -5.76 -6.68
N PRO A 858 -18.05 -5.96 -7.64
CA PRO A 858 -17.93 -5.39 -8.98
C PRO A 858 -18.25 -3.89 -9.03
N GLY A 859 -18.81 -3.31 -7.97
CA GLY A 859 -19.03 -1.87 -7.79
C GLY A 859 -17.71 -1.12 -7.61
N GLU A 860 -16.94 -1.55 -6.62
CA GLU A 860 -15.75 -0.86 -6.11
C GLU A 860 -14.42 -1.39 -6.70
N ASP A 861 -14.45 -2.43 -7.54
CA ASP A 861 -13.29 -3.24 -7.97
C ASP A 861 -12.40 -3.63 -6.77
N GLN A 862 -13.02 -4.29 -5.78
CA GLN A 862 -12.38 -4.68 -4.52
C GLN A 862 -12.82 -6.08 -4.06
N PHE A 863 -11.99 -6.74 -3.26
CA PHE A 863 -12.33 -7.96 -2.54
C PHE A 863 -12.40 -7.72 -1.04
N LEU A 864 -13.22 -8.49 -0.34
CA LEU A 864 -13.09 -8.69 1.10
C LEU A 864 -12.49 -10.08 1.37
N LEU A 865 -11.26 -10.11 1.88
CA LEU A 865 -10.57 -11.31 2.34
C LEU A 865 -10.85 -11.52 3.83
N LEU A 866 -11.27 -12.72 4.22
CA LEU A 866 -11.43 -13.15 5.61
C LEU A 866 -10.48 -14.32 5.91
N TRP A 867 -10.03 -14.42 7.16
CA TRP A 867 -9.27 -15.57 7.68
C TRP A 867 -9.49 -15.73 9.18
N GLN A 868 -9.06 -16.87 9.73
CA GLN A 868 -8.95 -17.09 11.16
C GLN A 868 -7.50 -17.23 11.64
N ASP A 869 -7.22 -16.64 12.80
CA ASP A 869 -6.03 -16.91 13.63
C ASP A 869 -6.42 -17.58 14.97
N GLY A 870 -7.71 -17.60 15.28
CA GLY A 870 -8.32 -17.90 16.57
C GLY A 870 -9.48 -16.95 16.89
N ASP A 871 -9.43 -15.77 16.28
CA ASP A 871 -10.51 -14.83 16.01
C ASP A 871 -10.73 -14.76 14.48
N ILE A 872 -11.84 -14.16 14.00
CA ILE A 872 -12.03 -13.84 12.58
C ILE A 872 -11.54 -12.42 12.30
N TYR A 873 -10.70 -12.30 11.29
CA TYR A 873 -10.23 -11.02 10.75
C TYR A 873 -10.71 -10.83 9.31
N ALA A 874 -10.75 -9.58 8.87
CA ALA A 874 -11.00 -9.20 7.50
C ALA A 874 -10.02 -8.13 7.00
N GLN A 875 -9.89 -8.02 5.68
CA GLN A 875 -9.10 -7.01 5.00
C GLN A 875 -9.67 -6.76 3.60
N ALA A 876 -9.80 -5.49 3.21
CA ALA A 876 -10.11 -5.13 1.83
C ALA A 876 -8.86 -5.27 0.95
N LEU A 877 -9.02 -5.84 -0.23
CA LEU A 877 -8.01 -5.89 -1.29
C LEU A 877 -8.53 -5.12 -2.51
N SER A 878 -7.65 -4.46 -3.25
CA SER A 878 -7.94 -3.94 -4.59
C SER A 878 -8.24 -5.05 -5.60
N GLY A 879 -8.90 -4.72 -6.71
CA GLY A 879 -9.26 -5.63 -7.81
C GLY A 879 -8.10 -6.30 -8.54
N GLN A 880 -6.86 -5.92 -8.22
CA GLN A 880 -5.64 -6.59 -8.70
C GLN A 880 -5.01 -7.53 -7.65
N GLY A 881 -5.57 -7.57 -6.43
CA GLY A 881 -5.14 -8.44 -5.32
C GLY A 881 -4.27 -7.78 -4.24
N TYR A 882 -3.91 -6.50 -4.38
CA TYR A 882 -3.09 -5.81 -3.37
C TYR A 882 -3.92 -5.37 -2.17
N PRO A 883 -3.42 -5.50 -0.92
CA PRO A 883 -4.03 -4.91 0.28
C PRO A 883 -4.45 -3.44 0.09
N ALA A 884 -5.75 -3.17 0.27
CA ALA A 884 -6.34 -1.83 0.20
C ALA A 884 -6.72 -1.28 1.59
N SER A 885 -6.99 -2.15 2.56
CA SER A 885 -7.09 -1.77 3.99
C SER A 885 -5.99 -2.39 4.84
N ASP A 886 -5.89 -1.91 6.08
CA ASP A 886 -5.26 -2.67 7.16
C ASP A 886 -6.16 -3.86 7.54
N ALA A 887 -5.56 -4.87 8.18
CA ALA A 887 -6.30 -6.00 8.74
C ALA A 887 -7.10 -5.54 9.97
N PHE A 888 -8.40 -5.85 10.02
CA PHE A 888 -9.27 -5.50 11.13
C PHE A 888 -10.00 -6.72 11.68
N LEU A 889 -10.35 -6.65 12.97
CA LEU A 889 -10.98 -7.73 13.72
C LEU A 889 -12.51 -7.69 13.54
N LEU A 890 -13.12 -8.81 13.14
CA LEU A 890 -14.59 -8.94 13.04
C LEU A 890 -15.24 -9.49 14.33
N THR A 891 -14.47 -10.20 15.17
CA THR A 891 -14.98 -10.85 16.39
C THR A 891 -14.67 -10.08 17.66
N GLN A 892 -15.66 -9.94 18.55
CA GLN A 892 -15.54 -9.17 19.80
C GLN A 892 -14.75 -9.95 20.90
N GLY A 893 -13.48 -10.26 20.64
CA GLY A 893 -12.53 -10.85 21.60
C GLY A 893 -13.00 -12.18 22.19
N GLY A 894 -13.41 -13.10 21.32
CA GLY A 894 -14.22 -14.26 21.68
C GLY A 894 -13.46 -15.57 21.93
N PRO A 895 -14.20 -16.67 22.19
CA PRO A 895 -13.62 -17.99 22.31
C PRO A 895 -13.62 -18.76 20.97
N ARG A 896 -12.47 -18.74 20.29
CA ARG A 896 -12.14 -19.60 19.14
C ARG A 896 -13.19 -19.61 18.04
N GLU A 897 -13.16 -18.55 17.25
CA GLU A 897 -13.90 -18.45 16.02
C GLU A 897 -13.12 -19.05 14.82
N ALA A 898 -13.84 -19.68 13.90
CA ALA A 898 -13.27 -20.40 12.75
C ALA A 898 -14.27 -20.54 11.61
N GLN A 899 -13.83 -21.07 10.46
CA GLN A 899 -14.67 -21.33 9.28
C GLN A 899 -15.43 -20.08 8.81
N PRO A 900 -14.73 -18.97 8.48
CA PRO A 900 -15.38 -17.81 7.90
C PRO A 900 -15.98 -18.15 6.54
N PHE A 901 -17.03 -17.43 6.18
CA PHE A 901 -17.63 -17.40 4.85
C PHE A 901 -18.08 -15.96 4.58
N VAL A 902 -17.97 -15.49 3.34
CA VAL A 902 -18.35 -14.14 2.94
C VAL A 902 -19.13 -14.17 1.63
N VAL A 903 -20.14 -13.30 1.52
CA VAL A 903 -20.89 -13.07 0.27
C VAL A 903 -21.11 -11.57 0.07
N HIS A 904 -21.08 -11.14 -1.19
CA HIS A 904 -21.28 -9.75 -1.61
C HIS A 904 -22.77 -9.42 -1.85
N ASN A 905 -23.15 -8.18 -1.56
CA ASN A 905 -24.48 -7.60 -1.72
C ASN A 905 -24.48 -6.53 -2.83
N PRO A 906 -24.75 -6.88 -4.10
CA PRO A 906 -24.71 -5.96 -5.24
C PRO A 906 -25.81 -4.89 -5.30
N LEU A 907 -26.67 -4.74 -4.27
CA LEU A 907 -27.56 -3.56 -4.17
C LEU A 907 -27.02 -2.46 -3.26
N HIS A 908 -26.12 -2.80 -2.32
CA HIS A 908 -25.58 -1.86 -1.32
C HIS A 908 -24.05 -1.82 -1.30
N GLU A 909 -23.41 -2.69 -2.09
CA GLU A 909 -21.96 -2.94 -2.17
C GLU A 909 -21.31 -3.41 -0.84
N ASP A 910 -22.12 -3.86 0.12
CA ASP A 910 -21.66 -4.48 1.37
C ASP A 910 -21.35 -5.98 1.27
N PHE A 911 -20.87 -6.56 2.37
CA PHE A 911 -20.57 -7.97 2.52
C PHE A 911 -21.21 -8.56 3.78
N LEU A 912 -21.89 -9.70 3.64
CA LEU A 912 -22.31 -10.50 4.79
C LEU A 912 -21.20 -11.50 5.17
N ALA A 913 -20.66 -11.36 6.38
CA ALA A 913 -19.72 -12.30 6.97
C ALA A 913 -20.44 -13.30 7.88
N LEU A 914 -20.12 -14.60 7.75
CA LEU A 914 -20.57 -15.68 8.62
C LEU A 914 -19.38 -16.45 9.20
N TRP A 915 -19.50 -17.02 10.40
CA TRP A 915 -18.46 -17.90 10.99
C TRP A 915 -19.02 -18.86 12.03
N ARG A 916 -18.19 -19.82 12.47
CA ARG A 916 -18.44 -20.64 13.67
C ARG A 916 -17.78 -20.02 14.90
N ALA A 917 -18.47 -20.00 16.05
CA ALA A 917 -17.94 -19.55 17.35
C ALA A 917 -18.11 -20.62 18.44
N ASP A 918 -17.02 -20.95 19.17
CA ASP A 918 -16.95 -22.09 20.10
C ASP A 918 -17.08 -21.66 21.58
N HIS A 919 -18.27 -21.18 21.98
CA HIS A 919 -18.56 -20.62 23.31
C HIS A 919 -18.43 -21.59 24.51
N PHE A 920 -17.21 -21.90 24.96
CA PHE A 920 -16.83 -22.48 26.27
C PHE A 920 -17.55 -23.79 26.72
N VAL A 921 -18.35 -24.37 25.85
CA VAL A 921 -19.21 -25.55 26.02
C VAL A 921 -19.19 -26.29 24.67
N PRO A 922 -19.34 -27.63 24.58
CA PRO A 922 -19.14 -28.38 23.32
C PRO A 922 -20.14 -28.15 22.17
N ASN A 923 -20.82 -27.00 22.12
CA ASN A 923 -21.80 -26.62 21.11
C ASN A 923 -21.32 -25.33 20.40
N GLY A 924 -20.59 -25.47 19.30
CA GLY A 924 -20.27 -24.35 18.43
C GLY A 924 -21.53 -23.76 17.80
N LYS A 925 -21.54 -22.45 17.55
CA LYS A 925 -22.66 -21.71 16.94
C LYS A 925 -22.26 -21.12 15.59
N VAL A 926 -23.24 -20.89 14.71
CA VAL A 926 -23.05 -20.01 13.55
C VAL A 926 -23.54 -18.61 13.88
N SER A 927 -22.70 -17.62 13.60
CA SER A 927 -22.95 -16.18 13.79
C SER A 927 -22.83 -15.44 12.45
N ALA A 928 -23.46 -14.27 12.38
CA ALA A 928 -23.45 -13.35 11.24
C ALA A 928 -23.06 -11.94 11.69
N HIS A 929 -22.40 -11.19 10.81
CA HIS A 929 -22.20 -9.73 10.92
C HIS A 929 -22.22 -9.13 9.52
N LEU A 930 -22.95 -8.02 9.37
CA LEU A 930 -22.96 -7.22 8.16
C LEU A 930 -21.74 -6.31 8.17
N HIS A 931 -20.82 -6.51 7.22
CA HIS A 931 -19.72 -5.59 7.01
C HIS A 931 -20.06 -4.69 5.82
N HIS A 932 -20.55 -3.49 6.12
CA HIS A 932 -20.58 -2.40 5.17
C HIS A 932 -19.17 -2.18 4.63
N ALA A 933 -18.96 -2.46 3.34
CA ALA A 933 -17.70 -2.17 2.68
C ALA A 933 -17.39 -0.67 2.85
N ALA A 934 -16.12 -0.33 3.01
CA ALA A 934 -15.73 1.06 2.95
C ALA A 934 -15.88 1.54 1.50
N LEU A 935 -17.05 2.16 1.20
CA LEU A 935 -17.43 3.14 0.16
C LEU A 935 -18.97 3.05 -0.05
N ARG A 936 -19.61 4.05 -0.69
CA ARG A 936 -21.06 4.06 -0.95
C ARG A 936 -21.30 4.48 -2.39
N ALA A 937 -22.01 3.67 -3.17
CA ALA A 937 -22.23 3.92 -4.59
C ALA A 937 -23.67 4.39 -4.91
N LEU A 938 -23.80 5.09 -6.04
CA LEU A 938 -25.04 5.43 -6.73
C LEU A 938 -24.83 5.18 -8.23
N ALA A 939 -25.78 4.50 -8.86
CA ALA A 939 -25.76 4.28 -10.31
C ALA A 939 -26.49 5.43 -11.04
N ALA A 940 -25.79 6.11 -11.96
CA ALA A 940 -26.45 6.89 -13.01
C ALA A 940 -26.81 5.95 -14.15
N HIS A 941 -28.08 5.86 -14.54
CA HIS A 941 -28.53 4.96 -15.60
C HIS A 941 -28.52 5.63 -16.99
N GLY A 942 -28.04 4.92 -18.01
CA GLY A 942 -28.06 5.41 -19.39
C GLY A 942 -29.49 5.60 -19.89
N LEU A 943 -29.90 6.84 -20.13
CA LEU A 943 -31.25 7.20 -20.51
C LEU A 943 -31.43 7.13 -22.03
N PRO A 944 -32.48 6.47 -22.55
CA PRO A 944 -32.76 6.40 -23.99
C PRO A 944 -33.37 7.71 -24.54
N VAL A 945 -33.93 8.54 -23.66
CA VAL A 945 -34.48 9.87 -23.93
C VAL A 945 -34.05 10.77 -22.77
N ALA A 946 -33.55 11.97 -23.07
CA ALA A 946 -33.17 12.96 -22.07
C ALA A 946 -34.42 13.54 -21.36
N PRO A 947 -34.39 13.72 -20.03
CA PRO A 947 -35.52 14.30 -19.31
C PRO A 947 -35.64 15.81 -19.54
N THR A 948 -36.88 16.28 -19.56
CA THR A 948 -37.31 17.67 -19.62
C THR A 948 -37.13 18.30 -18.25
N VAL A 949 -36.09 19.12 -18.06
CA VAL A 949 -35.86 19.81 -16.77
C VAL A 949 -36.95 20.88 -16.55
N ASP A 950 -38.06 20.48 -15.92
CA ASP A 950 -39.22 21.34 -15.61
C ASP A 950 -39.73 21.21 -14.17
N GLY A 951 -39.23 20.24 -13.41
CA GLY A 951 -39.55 19.94 -12.01
C GLY A 951 -40.50 18.76 -11.80
N ASN A 952 -40.97 18.11 -12.87
CA ASN A 952 -41.98 17.05 -12.82
C ASN A 952 -41.40 15.65 -13.09
N LEU A 953 -41.10 14.91 -12.02
CA LEU A 953 -40.46 13.59 -12.07
C LEU A 953 -41.28 12.47 -12.76
N ALA A 954 -42.50 12.75 -13.23
CA ALA A 954 -43.40 11.77 -13.84
C ALA A 954 -42.88 11.13 -15.15
N GLU A 955 -41.86 11.71 -15.79
CA GLU A 955 -41.19 11.13 -16.97
C GLU A 955 -39.92 10.32 -16.65
N TRP A 956 -39.45 10.31 -15.39
CA TRP A 956 -38.30 9.49 -14.99
C TRP A 956 -38.68 8.01 -14.97
N THR A 957 -38.25 7.28 -15.99
CA THR A 957 -38.52 5.83 -16.16
C THR A 957 -37.61 4.93 -15.32
N VAL A 958 -36.63 5.50 -14.63
CA VAL A 958 -35.70 4.80 -13.72
C VAL A 958 -36.12 4.98 -12.27
N PRO A 959 -35.99 3.96 -11.40
CA PRO A 959 -36.26 4.09 -9.98
C PRO A 959 -35.22 5.01 -9.29
N PRO A 960 -35.51 5.55 -8.10
CA PRO A 960 -34.50 6.25 -7.31
C PRO A 960 -33.40 5.27 -6.91
N GLY A 961 -32.15 5.67 -7.09
CA GLY A 961 -30.97 4.87 -6.76
C GLY A 961 -30.46 5.04 -5.33
N LEU A 962 -31.00 6.02 -4.59
CA LEU A 962 -30.63 6.31 -3.20
C LEU A 962 -31.80 6.96 -2.44
N THR A 963 -32.12 6.44 -1.25
CA THR A 963 -32.91 7.18 -0.24
C THR A 963 -31.97 7.92 0.70
N LEU A 964 -32.25 9.19 0.98
CA LEU A 964 -31.44 10.07 1.84
C LEU A 964 -32.29 10.57 3.02
N ASN A 965 -32.06 10.03 4.22
CA ASN A 965 -32.84 10.33 5.43
C ASN A 965 -32.00 10.13 6.71
N GLY A 966 -32.58 10.28 7.91
CA GLY A 966 -31.84 10.10 9.17
C GLY A 966 -31.28 8.70 9.46
N ASP A 967 -31.65 7.65 8.70
CA ASP A 967 -31.02 6.31 8.76
C ASP A 967 -29.86 6.20 7.76
N THR A 968 -30.01 6.78 6.56
CA THR A 968 -29.04 6.66 5.47
C THR A 968 -28.07 7.84 5.36
N ALA A 969 -28.25 8.91 6.12
CA ALA A 969 -27.42 10.12 6.12
C ALA A 969 -26.92 10.46 7.55
N ARG A 970 -25.81 11.20 7.61
CA ARG A 970 -25.32 11.80 8.86
C ARG A 970 -26.02 13.13 9.10
N TYR A 971 -26.64 13.29 10.27
CA TYR A 971 -27.12 14.58 10.74
C TYR A 971 -25.95 15.43 11.26
N VAL A 972 -26.00 16.75 11.02
CA VAL A 972 -24.91 17.68 11.33
C VAL A 972 -25.35 18.78 12.29
N ASP A 973 -26.45 19.48 11.98
CA ASP A 973 -26.89 20.67 12.73
C ASP A 973 -27.87 20.33 13.88
N ALA A 974 -28.63 19.22 13.78
CA ALA A 974 -29.76 18.89 14.66
C ALA A 974 -29.47 17.79 15.72
N SER A 975 -30.10 17.90 16.90
CA SER A 975 -30.16 16.83 17.91
C SER A 975 -31.37 17.03 18.84
N PRO A 976 -32.32 16.07 18.96
CA PRO A 976 -32.28 14.69 18.45
C PRO A 976 -32.38 14.57 16.92
N ARG A 977 -32.18 13.35 16.41
CA ARG A 977 -32.25 13.02 14.99
C ARG A 977 -33.64 13.29 14.39
N PRO A 978 -33.75 13.93 13.21
CA PRO A 978 -35.02 14.13 12.53
C PRO A 978 -35.67 12.81 12.04
N PRO A 979 -37.01 12.69 12.04
CA PRO A 979 -37.72 11.61 11.35
C PRO A 979 -37.75 11.83 9.84
N SER A 980 -38.06 10.79 9.05
CA SER A 980 -38.12 10.89 7.58
C SER A 980 -39.31 11.69 7.03
N SER A 981 -40.28 12.04 7.88
CA SER A 981 -41.41 12.92 7.56
C SER A 981 -41.12 14.41 7.69
N ASP A 982 -39.97 14.74 8.27
CA ASP A 982 -39.51 16.08 8.70
C ASP A 982 -38.40 16.52 7.73
N VAL A 983 -37.40 15.65 7.47
CA VAL A 983 -36.57 15.76 6.27
C VAL A 983 -36.14 14.40 5.69
N SER A 984 -36.42 14.16 4.41
CA SER A 984 -35.80 13.10 3.60
C SER A 984 -35.89 13.35 2.10
N ALA A 985 -35.16 12.60 1.27
CA ALA A 985 -35.29 12.63 -0.19
C ALA A 985 -35.13 11.25 -0.85
N GLN A 986 -35.74 11.07 -2.01
CA GLN A 986 -35.37 10.04 -2.99
C GLN A 986 -34.52 10.67 -4.09
N VAL A 987 -33.37 10.07 -4.40
CA VAL A 987 -32.39 10.59 -5.37
C VAL A 987 -32.35 9.69 -6.60
N TYR A 988 -32.51 10.31 -7.76
CA TYR A 988 -32.50 9.69 -9.08
C TYR A 988 -31.27 10.17 -9.85
N ALA A 989 -30.67 9.29 -10.65
CA ALA A 989 -29.51 9.63 -11.49
C ALA A 989 -29.59 8.95 -12.86
N GLY A 990 -29.31 9.71 -13.90
CA GLY A 990 -29.30 9.23 -15.28
C GLY A 990 -28.35 10.02 -16.17
N TRP A 991 -27.97 9.49 -17.33
CA TRP A 991 -27.02 10.15 -18.23
C TRP A 991 -27.31 9.85 -19.70
N ASP A 992 -26.94 10.77 -20.58
CA ASP A 992 -26.93 10.59 -22.04
C ASP A 992 -25.54 10.94 -22.62
N ALA A 993 -25.39 11.03 -23.95
CA ALA A 993 -24.09 11.39 -24.54
C ALA A 993 -23.58 12.81 -24.21
N GLN A 994 -24.47 13.72 -23.78
CA GLN A 994 -24.26 15.15 -23.60
C GLN A 994 -24.22 15.61 -22.14
N ALA A 995 -24.93 14.94 -21.22
CA ALA A 995 -25.10 15.40 -19.84
C ALA A 995 -25.36 14.30 -18.82
N LEU A 996 -24.99 14.61 -17.58
CA LEU A 996 -25.48 13.97 -16.37
C LEU A 996 -26.80 14.66 -15.94
N TYR A 997 -27.78 13.86 -15.54
CA TYR A 997 -29.05 14.29 -14.98
C TYR A 997 -29.19 13.74 -13.56
N LEU A 998 -29.61 14.60 -12.64
CA LEU A 998 -29.92 14.24 -11.25
C LEU A 998 -31.30 14.78 -10.91
N ALA A 999 -32.08 14.04 -10.13
CA ALA A 999 -33.35 14.52 -9.62
C ALA A 999 -33.59 14.09 -8.17
N PHE A 1000 -34.39 14.88 -7.46
CA PHE A 1000 -34.65 14.73 -6.03
C PHE A 1000 -36.15 14.86 -5.80
N ASP A 1001 -36.74 13.87 -5.13
CA ASP A 1001 -38.09 13.96 -4.56
C ASP A 1001 -37.95 14.13 -3.04
N VAL A 1002 -38.02 15.37 -2.56
CA VAL A 1002 -37.80 15.73 -1.15
C VAL A 1002 -39.13 15.66 -0.39
N THR A 1003 -39.14 14.98 0.74
CA THR A 1003 -40.20 15.03 1.76
C THR A 1003 -39.75 15.95 2.88
N ASP A 1004 -40.60 16.93 3.18
CA ASP A 1004 -40.37 18.04 4.12
C ASP A 1004 -41.76 18.50 4.57
N ASP A 1005 -41.99 18.71 5.88
CA ASP A 1005 -43.33 19.10 6.39
C ASP A 1005 -43.57 20.61 6.48
N HIS A 1006 -42.55 21.42 6.17
CA HIS A 1006 -42.57 22.88 6.27
C HIS A 1006 -41.87 23.65 5.10
N PRO A 1007 -41.92 23.18 3.84
CA PRO A 1007 -41.01 23.59 2.76
C PRO A 1007 -41.02 25.10 2.45
N LEU A 1008 -39.82 25.68 2.51
CA LEU A 1008 -39.52 27.10 2.64
C LEU A 1008 -38.65 27.62 1.46
N ALA A 1009 -39.34 27.91 0.35
CA ALA A 1009 -38.78 28.60 -0.82
C ALA A 1009 -38.93 30.13 -0.71
N SER A 1010 -37.91 30.84 -0.21
CA SER A 1010 -37.95 32.31 -0.08
C SER A 1010 -37.47 33.04 -1.34
N THR A 1011 -37.82 34.32 -1.45
CA THR A 1011 -37.24 35.25 -2.44
C THR A 1011 -36.10 36.10 -1.86
N GLY A 1012 -35.62 35.75 -0.67
CA GLY A 1012 -34.67 36.53 0.14
C GLY A 1012 -33.25 35.99 0.11
N ASP A 1013 -32.65 35.79 1.29
CA ASP A 1013 -31.31 35.22 1.46
C ASP A 1013 -31.33 33.71 1.12
N PRO A 1014 -30.53 33.22 0.15
CA PRO A 1014 -30.46 31.79 -0.16
C PRO A 1014 -29.99 30.90 0.99
N ALA A 1015 -29.34 31.46 2.02
CA ALA A 1015 -28.94 30.71 3.21
C ALA A 1015 -30.09 30.39 4.18
N GLN A 1016 -31.31 30.86 3.88
CA GLN A 1016 -32.55 30.65 4.64
C GLN A 1016 -33.67 30.00 3.81
N ASP A 1017 -33.34 29.44 2.64
CA ASP A 1017 -34.21 28.47 1.95
C ASP A 1017 -33.76 27.06 2.33
N ASP A 1018 -34.65 26.07 2.20
CA ASP A 1018 -34.24 24.67 2.10
C ASP A 1018 -33.44 24.46 0.82
N ALA A 1019 -32.48 23.54 0.86
CA ALA A 1019 -31.60 23.27 -0.27
C ALA A 1019 -31.10 21.84 -0.34
N VAL A 1020 -31.04 21.33 -1.58
CA VAL A 1020 -30.22 20.18 -1.93
C VAL A 1020 -28.81 20.69 -2.25
N GLU A 1021 -27.81 20.09 -1.60
CA GLU A 1021 -26.40 20.26 -1.95
C GLU A 1021 -25.91 19.02 -2.72
N ILE A 1022 -25.10 19.23 -3.77
CA ILE A 1022 -24.49 18.18 -4.58
C ILE A 1022 -22.99 18.47 -4.69
N GLY A 1023 -22.18 17.69 -3.97
CA GLY A 1023 -20.73 17.64 -4.14
C GLY A 1023 -20.37 16.69 -5.29
N LEU A 1024 -19.43 17.06 -6.15
CA LEU A 1024 -18.90 16.23 -7.24
C LEU A 1024 -17.38 16.36 -7.30
N ASP A 1025 -16.67 15.26 -7.55
CA ASP A 1025 -15.25 15.22 -7.93
C ASP A 1025 -15.18 14.54 -9.30
N ALA A 1026 -15.05 15.33 -10.36
CA ALA A 1026 -15.19 14.84 -11.73
C ALA A 1026 -13.94 14.14 -12.29
N ARG A 1027 -12.78 14.22 -11.62
CA ARG A 1027 -11.60 13.39 -11.95
C ARG A 1027 -11.49 12.14 -11.12
N HIS A 1028 -12.21 12.08 -10.00
CA HIS A 1028 -12.09 11.02 -9.01
C HIS A 1028 -10.66 10.91 -8.43
N ASP A 1029 -9.97 12.05 -8.30
CA ASP A 1029 -8.59 12.10 -7.78
C ASP A 1029 -8.55 12.32 -6.25
N HIS A 1030 -9.70 12.60 -5.64
CA HIS A 1030 -9.91 12.86 -4.22
C HIS A 1030 -9.15 14.08 -3.64
N ILE A 1031 -8.68 15.01 -4.48
CA ILE A 1031 -7.94 16.22 -4.03
C ILE A 1031 -8.80 17.47 -4.23
N GLY A 1032 -9.64 17.74 -3.23
CA GLY A 1032 -10.63 18.82 -3.26
C GLY A 1032 -10.13 20.24 -3.56
N TYR A 1033 -11.09 21.08 -3.98
CA TYR A 1033 -10.99 22.49 -4.34
C TYR A 1033 -10.32 22.82 -5.70
N ARG A 1034 -10.10 21.83 -6.57
CA ARG A 1034 -9.55 22.00 -7.94
C ARG A 1034 -10.58 22.61 -8.89
N ASP A 1035 -10.26 22.71 -10.19
CA ASP A 1035 -11.22 23.21 -11.21
C ASP A 1035 -12.33 22.18 -11.53
N ASP A 1036 -12.15 20.94 -11.06
CA ASP A 1036 -12.91 19.74 -11.38
C ASP A 1036 -13.76 19.18 -10.22
N ASP A 1037 -13.66 19.72 -9.00
CA ASP A 1037 -14.71 19.52 -7.99
C ASP A 1037 -15.81 20.59 -8.09
N PHE A 1038 -17.06 20.21 -7.86
CA PHE A 1038 -18.19 21.13 -7.84
C PHE A 1038 -18.95 20.99 -6.53
N GLN A 1039 -19.53 22.08 -6.04
CA GLN A 1039 -20.49 22.06 -4.94
C GLN A 1039 -21.71 22.84 -5.37
N PHE A 1040 -22.66 22.16 -6.01
CA PHE A 1040 -23.92 22.75 -6.42
C PHE A 1040 -24.86 22.86 -5.23
N VAL A 1041 -25.27 24.07 -4.87
CA VAL A 1041 -26.30 24.31 -3.85
C VAL A 1041 -27.54 24.79 -4.57
N ILE A 1042 -28.65 24.07 -4.41
CA ILE A 1042 -29.89 24.28 -5.14
C ILE A 1042 -31.02 24.48 -4.13
N THR A 1043 -31.59 25.68 -4.07
CA THR A 1043 -32.69 25.95 -3.13
C THR A 1043 -34.04 25.48 -3.68
N ALA A 1044 -35.00 25.19 -2.80
CA ALA A 1044 -36.37 24.83 -3.17
C ALA A 1044 -37.03 25.86 -4.12
N GLY A 1045 -36.64 27.14 -4.00
CA GLY A 1045 -37.02 28.23 -4.91
C GLY A 1045 -36.34 28.24 -6.29
N GLY A 1046 -35.61 27.18 -6.67
CA GLY A 1046 -35.02 27.02 -8.01
C GLY A 1046 -33.74 27.81 -8.25
N ARG A 1047 -33.05 28.25 -7.19
CA ARG A 1047 -31.80 29.02 -7.27
C ARG A 1047 -30.60 28.09 -7.16
N ILE A 1048 -29.66 28.15 -8.10
CA ILE A 1048 -28.44 27.32 -8.11
C ILE A 1048 -27.15 28.15 -7.98
N PHE A 1049 -26.26 27.69 -7.10
CA PHE A 1049 -24.93 28.24 -6.83
C PHE A 1049 -23.87 27.16 -7.01
N ASN A 1050 -22.62 27.51 -7.31
CA ASN A 1050 -21.47 26.61 -7.26
C ASN A 1050 -20.41 27.19 -6.31
N ARG A 1051 -20.07 26.49 -5.21
CA ARG A 1051 -19.14 26.97 -4.16
C ARG A 1051 -19.48 28.39 -3.65
N GLY A 1052 -20.77 28.71 -3.52
CA GLY A 1052 -21.28 30.05 -3.16
C GLY A 1052 -21.19 31.12 -4.25
N GLY A 1053 -20.61 30.81 -5.42
CA GLY A 1053 -20.64 31.63 -6.63
C GLY A 1053 -21.80 31.26 -7.57
N ALA A 1054 -21.84 31.88 -8.75
CA ALA A 1054 -22.78 31.50 -9.81
C ALA A 1054 -22.40 30.13 -10.41
N ALA A 1055 -23.41 29.34 -10.82
CA ALA A 1055 -23.18 28.07 -11.50
C ALA A 1055 -22.53 28.25 -12.89
N PRO A 1056 -21.76 27.27 -13.40
CA PRO A 1056 -21.20 27.31 -14.75
C PRO A 1056 -22.29 27.38 -15.84
N ALA A 1057 -21.98 28.07 -16.94
CA ALA A 1057 -22.92 28.24 -18.03
C ALA A 1057 -23.28 26.88 -18.68
N GLY A 1058 -24.58 26.64 -18.84
CA GLY A 1058 -25.12 25.40 -19.41
C GLY A 1058 -25.64 24.38 -18.39
N VAL A 1059 -25.31 24.54 -17.09
CA VAL A 1059 -26.04 23.85 -16.02
C VAL A 1059 -27.43 24.46 -15.91
N SER A 1060 -28.47 23.61 -15.83
CA SER A 1060 -29.87 24.05 -15.72
C SER A 1060 -30.60 23.27 -14.62
N VAL A 1061 -31.51 23.95 -13.93
CA VAL A 1061 -32.31 23.41 -12.83
C VAL A 1061 -33.76 23.86 -12.95
N ALA A 1062 -34.68 23.02 -12.50
CA ALA A 1062 -36.09 23.36 -12.27
C ALA A 1062 -36.56 22.72 -10.96
N THR A 1063 -37.55 23.34 -10.30
CA THR A 1063 -38.12 22.86 -9.04
C THR A 1063 -39.64 23.03 -9.00
N ALA A 1064 -40.33 22.16 -8.27
CA ALA A 1064 -41.75 22.31 -7.97
C ALA A 1064 -42.03 22.05 -6.49
N VAL A 1065 -42.50 23.07 -5.78
CA VAL A 1065 -42.84 22.99 -4.35
C VAL A 1065 -44.25 22.41 -4.17
N ARG A 1066 -44.38 21.44 -3.25
CA ARG A 1066 -45.62 20.76 -2.85
C ARG A 1066 -46.04 21.21 -1.44
N GLN A 1067 -47.04 20.54 -0.85
CA GLN A 1067 -47.43 20.76 0.55
C GLN A 1067 -46.64 19.87 1.53
N ASP A 1068 -45.98 18.84 1.00
CA ASP A 1068 -45.29 17.74 1.66
C ASP A 1068 -43.85 17.59 1.12
N GLY A 1069 -43.24 18.72 0.79
CA GLY A 1069 -41.87 18.86 0.30
C GLY A 1069 -41.77 19.48 -1.08
N TYR A 1070 -40.73 19.12 -1.84
CA TYR A 1070 -40.45 19.71 -3.15
C TYR A 1070 -39.68 18.74 -4.05
N THR A 1071 -39.83 18.91 -5.37
CA THR A 1071 -39.04 18.19 -6.38
C THR A 1071 -37.99 19.10 -7.00
N ILE A 1072 -36.83 18.54 -7.36
CA ILE A 1072 -35.74 19.21 -8.09
C ILE A 1072 -35.30 18.33 -9.25
N GLU A 1073 -35.05 18.95 -10.40
CA GLU A 1073 -34.37 18.33 -11.54
C GLU A 1073 -33.15 19.16 -11.96
N VAL A 1074 -32.04 18.48 -12.27
CA VAL A 1074 -30.75 19.10 -12.57
C VAL A 1074 -30.16 18.46 -13.80
N ARG A 1075 -29.69 19.28 -14.76
CA ARG A 1075 -28.89 18.85 -15.90
C ARG A 1075 -27.52 19.51 -15.86
N ILE A 1076 -26.48 18.69 -15.86
CA ILE A 1076 -25.08 19.11 -15.82
C ILE A 1076 -24.40 18.60 -17.11
N PRO A 1077 -24.08 19.49 -18.08
CA PRO A 1077 -23.43 19.08 -19.33
C PRO A 1077 -22.09 18.41 -19.07
N HIS A 1078 -21.76 17.38 -19.84
CA HIS A 1078 -20.46 16.71 -19.75
C HIS A 1078 -19.28 17.66 -20.00
N SER A 1079 -19.47 18.70 -20.82
CA SER A 1079 -18.47 19.75 -21.05
C SER A 1079 -18.24 20.71 -19.86
N VAL A 1080 -19.01 20.57 -18.77
CA VAL A 1080 -18.77 21.28 -17.49
C VAL A 1080 -17.91 20.42 -16.57
N LEU A 1081 -18.18 19.12 -16.50
CA LEU A 1081 -17.48 18.17 -15.62
C LEU A 1081 -16.18 17.62 -16.22
N PHE A 1082 -16.12 17.46 -17.55
CA PHE A 1082 -15.11 16.66 -18.21
C PHE A 1082 -14.53 17.34 -19.47
N ALA A 1083 -13.27 17.02 -19.79
CA ALA A 1083 -12.64 17.41 -21.04
C ALA A 1083 -13.16 16.60 -22.27
N ALA A 1084 -13.80 15.45 -22.03
CA ALA A 1084 -14.47 14.61 -23.02
C ALA A 1084 -15.57 13.78 -22.33
N THR A 1085 -16.62 13.38 -23.05
CA THR A 1085 -17.72 12.55 -22.51
C THR A 1085 -17.18 11.27 -21.83
N PRO A 1086 -17.60 10.95 -20.59
CA PRO A 1086 -17.13 9.78 -19.88
C PRO A 1086 -17.64 8.49 -20.55
N PRO A 1087 -16.81 7.43 -20.70
CA PRO A 1087 -17.28 6.13 -21.16
C PRO A 1087 -18.20 5.47 -20.12
N SER A 1088 -19.09 4.58 -20.58
CA SER A 1088 -19.86 3.69 -19.69
C SER A 1088 -18.91 2.89 -18.79
N GLY A 1089 -19.26 2.79 -17.52
CA GLY A 1089 -18.41 2.21 -16.46
C GLY A 1089 -17.54 3.24 -15.73
N SER A 1090 -17.46 4.50 -16.18
CA SER A 1090 -16.77 5.57 -15.46
C SER A 1090 -17.35 5.78 -14.06
N VAL A 1091 -16.50 6.20 -13.13
CA VAL A 1091 -16.86 6.53 -11.75
C VAL A 1091 -16.30 7.91 -11.41
N ILE A 1092 -17.14 8.78 -10.86
CA ILE A 1092 -16.75 10.06 -10.27
C ILE A 1092 -17.11 10.09 -8.78
N GLY A 1093 -16.50 10.97 -8.00
CA GLY A 1093 -16.96 11.22 -6.64
C GLY A 1093 -18.28 11.99 -6.63
N ILE A 1094 -19.24 11.61 -5.78
CA ILE A 1094 -20.48 12.34 -5.54
C ILE A 1094 -20.86 12.35 -4.05
N ASN A 1095 -21.45 13.44 -3.59
CA ASN A 1095 -22.03 13.53 -2.25
C ASN A 1095 -23.30 14.40 -2.27
N PHE A 1096 -24.20 14.17 -1.33
CA PHE A 1096 -25.47 14.89 -1.24
C PHE A 1096 -25.65 15.48 0.15
N GLY A 1097 -26.25 16.66 0.22
CA GLY A 1097 -26.74 17.26 1.45
C GLY A 1097 -28.21 17.68 1.31
N LEU A 1098 -28.96 17.61 2.40
CA LEU A 1098 -30.29 18.23 2.52
C LEU A 1098 -30.21 19.23 3.68
N ARG A 1099 -30.42 20.51 3.39
CA ARG A 1099 -30.75 21.52 4.39
C ARG A 1099 -32.25 21.68 4.40
N ASP A 1100 -32.88 21.52 5.56
CA ASP A 1100 -34.13 22.21 5.83
C ASP A 1100 -33.82 23.50 6.61
N ARG A 1101 -34.66 24.50 6.38
CA ARG A 1101 -34.53 25.86 6.93
C ARG A 1101 -35.89 26.44 7.28
N ASP A 1102 -36.65 25.66 8.04
CA ASP A 1102 -37.92 25.88 8.77
C ASP A 1102 -38.26 27.30 9.29
N GLY A 1103 -37.28 28.21 9.35
CA GLY A 1103 -37.44 29.61 9.76
C GLY A 1103 -37.21 29.86 11.25
N ASP A 1104 -37.14 28.81 12.07
CA ASP A 1104 -36.60 28.85 13.43
C ASP A 1104 -35.27 28.08 13.48
N PRO A 1105 -34.14 28.69 13.89
CA PRO A 1105 -32.88 27.99 14.14
C PRO A 1105 -32.95 26.80 15.13
N ALA A 1106 -34.08 26.58 15.81
CA ALA A 1106 -34.31 25.44 16.69
C ALA A 1106 -34.81 24.14 15.99
N SER A 1107 -35.35 24.21 14.77
CA SER A 1107 -35.78 23.02 14.00
C SER A 1107 -34.82 22.67 12.85
N ASN A 1108 -34.33 23.67 12.10
CA ASN A 1108 -33.29 23.57 11.06
C ASN A 1108 -32.40 22.30 11.11
N ALA A 1109 -32.60 21.32 10.24
CA ALA A 1109 -31.66 20.22 10.09
C ALA A 1109 -30.65 20.42 8.94
N TYR A 1110 -29.61 19.58 8.96
CA TYR A 1110 -28.70 19.37 7.84
C TYR A 1110 -28.30 17.90 7.84
N LEU A 1111 -28.69 17.18 6.79
CA LEU A 1111 -28.28 15.80 6.52
C LEU A 1111 -27.21 15.80 5.44
N VAL A 1112 -26.20 14.93 5.55
CA VAL A 1112 -25.19 14.69 4.50
C VAL A 1112 -25.02 13.20 4.28
N TRP A 1113 -25.05 12.74 3.01
CA TRP A 1113 -24.98 11.32 2.66
C TRP A 1113 -23.68 10.66 3.12
N ARG A 1114 -22.56 11.39 3.00
CA ARG A 1114 -21.24 11.00 3.52
C ARG A 1114 -20.55 12.18 4.21
N GLY A 1115 -20.00 11.95 5.40
CA GLY A 1115 -18.96 12.81 5.95
C GLY A 1115 -19.38 14.15 6.55
N GLN A 1116 -18.44 15.10 6.54
CA GLN A 1116 -18.53 16.48 7.06
C GLN A 1116 -19.66 17.35 6.49
N SER A 1117 -19.67 17.40 5.15
CA SER A 1117 -19.99 18.57 4.33
C SER A 1117 -19.95 18.15 2.86
N THR A 1118 -20.66 18.86 1.99
CA THR A 1118 -20.54 18.68 0.53
C THR A 1118 -19.41 19.50 -0.10
N ALA A 1119 -18.80 20.45 0.61
CA ALA A 1119 -17.84 21.41 0.03
C ALA A 1119 -16.37 20.95 0.04
N ASP A 1120 -15.96 20.15 1.04
CA ASP A 1120 -14.58 20.18 1.53
C ASP A 1120 -13.79 18.86 1.40
N SER A 1121 -14.40 17.78 0.87
CA SER A 1121 -13.89 16.42 1.10
C SER A 1121 -14.24 15.40 0.02
N SER A 1122 -13.58 15.47 -1.14
CA SER A 1122 -13.70 14.47 -2.20
C SER A 1122 -13.16 13.07 -1.83
N VAL A 1123 -12.28 12.97 -0.81
CA VAL A 1123 -11.94 11.69 -0.13
C VAL A 1123 -13.13 11.04 0.61
N GLN A 1124 -14.12 11.82 1.06
CA GLN A 1124 -15.28 11.31 1.80
C GLN A 1124 -16.48 11.02 0.90
N TYR A 1125 -16.49 11.48 -0.35
CA TYR A 1125 -17.62 11.29 -1.26
C TYR A 1125 -17.95 9.79 -1.45
N GLY A 1126 -19.18 9.52 -1.86
CA GLY A 1126 -19.54 8.24 -2.47
C GLY A 1126 -19.19 8.26 -3.96
N HIS A 1127 -19.62 7.23 -4.68
CA HIS A 1127 -19.30 7.03 -6.08
C HIS A 1127 -20.54 7.18 -6.96
N LEU A 1128 -20.48 8.02 -7.99
CA LEU A 1128 -21.44 7.99 -9.08
C LEU A 1128 -20.88 7.15 -10.22
N ARG A 1129 -21.48 5.99 -10.47
CA ARG A 1129 -21.12 5.11 -11.58
C ARG A 1129 -22.02 5.35 -12.78
N PHE A 1130 -21.43 5.71 -13.92
CA PHE A 1130 -22.11 5.80 -15.20
C PHE A 1130 -22.41 4.37 -15.70
N SER A 1131 -23.67 3.95 -15.60
CA SER A 1131 -24.12 2.56 -15.77
C SER A 1131 -25.04 2.38 -16.98
N GLY A 1132 -25.02 1.18 -17.57
CA GLY A 1132 -25.69 0.88 -18.82
C GLY A 1132 -25.04 1.58 -20.02
N LEU A 1133 -25.43 1.20 -21.24
CA LEU A 1133 -25.09 1.95 -22.45
C LEU A 1133 -26.27 2.86 -22.81
N PRO A 1134 -26.08 4.16 -23.06
CA PRO A 1134 -27.06 4.93 -23.82
C PRO A 1134 -27.23 4.24 -25.18
N THR A 1135 -28.48 4.15 -25.65
CA THR A 1135 -28.87 3.21 -26.70
C THR A 1135 -28.08 3.44 -28.00
N ARG A 1136 -27.22 2.49 -28.37
CA ARG A 1136 -26.36 2.56 -29.58
C ARG A 1136 -27.19 2.31 -30.84
N LEU A 1137 -28.03 3.27 -31.19
CA LEU A 1137 -28.92 3.23 -32.35
C LEU A 1137 -28.27 3.93 -33.56
N VAL A 1138 -28.11 3.19 -34.66
CA VAL A 1138 -27.81 3.75 -35.98
C VAL A 1138 -29.14 3.93 -36.73
N GLU A 1139 -29.69 5.15 -36.73
CA GLU A 1139 -30.95 5.41 -37.45
C GLU A 1139 -30.73 5.46 -38.96
N ALA A 1140 -31.26 4.48 -39.70
CA ALA A 1140 -31.26 4.51 -41.15
C ALA A 1140 -32.26 5.57 -41.68
N ARG A 1141 -31.74 6.62 -42.32
CA ARG A 1141 -32.52 7.77 -42.81
C ARG A 1141 -33.05 7.56 -44.23
N ALA A 1142 -34.29 7.94 -44.51
CA ALA A 1142 -34.83 7.89 -45.87
C ALA A 1142 -34.08 8.89 -46.77
N LEU A 1143 -33.42 8.42 -47.83
CA LEU A 1143 -32.63 9.25 -48.74
C LEU A 1143 -33.49 9.83 -49.87
N ALA A 1144 -33.28 11.10 -50.21
CA ALA A 1144 -34.01 11.77 -51.30
C ALA A 1144 -33.58 11.29 -52.70
N SER A 1145 -32.38 10.74 -52.81
CA SER A 1145 -31.80 10.08 -53.98
C SER A 1145 -30.77 9.05 -53.52
N PRO A 1146 -30.57 7.93 -54.24
CA PRO A 1146 -29.46 7.01 -53.98
C PRO A 1146 -28.10 7.74 -54.03
N PRO A 1147 -27.17 7.43 -53.12
CA PRO A 1147 -25.81 7.95 -53.16
C PRO A 1147 -24.96 7.23 -54.22
N ALA A 1148 -23.84 7.83 -54.58
CA ALA A 1148 -22.81 7.19 -55.38
C ALA A 1148 -22.10 6.08 -54.57
N ILE A 1149 -21.74 4.98 -55.24
CA ILE A 1149 -20.94 3.89 -54.65
C ILE A 1149 -19.52 3.99 -55.23
N ASP A 1150 -18.83 5.08 -54.91
CA ASP A 1150 -17.46 5.39 -55.36
C ASP A 1150 -16.48 5.70 -54.21
N GLY A 1151 -16.97 5.87 -52.98
CA GLY A 1151 -16.17 6.11 -51.79
C GLY A 1151 -15.99 7.60 -51.43
N ASP A 1152 -16.53 8.53 -52.23
CA ASP A 1152 -16.79 9.88 -51.74
C ASP A 1152 -18.01 9.86 -50.80
N LEU A 1153 -18.03 10.77 -49.83
CA LEU A 1153 -19.10 10.96 -48.86
C LEU A 1153 -19.68 12.37 -48.95
N SER A 1154 -19.41 13.08 -50.05
CA SER A 1154 -19.86 14.46 -50.29
C SER A 1154 -21.33 14.59 -50.71
N ASP A 1155 -22.00 13.49 -51.04
CA ASP A 1155 -23.43 13.42 -51.37
C ASP A 1155 -24.32 12.92 -50.21
N TRP A 1156 -23.72 12.52 -49.09
CA TRP A 1156 -24.44 12.13 -47.88
C TRP A 1156 -24.98 13.35 -47.11
N PRO A 1157 -26.17 13.24 -46.50
CA PRO A 1157 -26.75 14.33 -45.70
C PRO A 1157 -26.01 14.51 -44.37
N GLU A 1158 -25.88 15.76 -43.93
CA GLU A 1158 -25.35 16.08 -42.59
C GLU A 1158 -26.26 15.55 -41.47
N GLY A 1159 -25.65 15.07 -40.39
CA GLY A 1159 -26.33 14.56 -39.20
C GLY A 1159 -26.56 13.04 -39.23
N GLY A 1160 -26.65 12.44 -38.04
CA GLY A 1160 -26.87 10.99 -37.87
C GLY A 1160 -25.58 10.18 -37.86
N GLU A 1161 -24.43 10.84 -37.69
CA GLU A 1161 -23.12 10.25 -37.56
C GLU A 1161 -22.98 9.52 -36.22
N VAL A 1162 -22.66 8.22 -36.26
CA VAL A 1162 -22.28 7.41 -35.11
C VAL A 1162 -20.76 7.22 -35.15
N VAL A 1163 -20.06 7.77 -34.15
CA VAL A 1163 -18.61 7.62 -34.03
C VAL A 1163 -18.28 6.25 -33.41
N LEU A 1164 -17.31 5.54 -33.98
CA LEU A 1164 -16.75 4.28 -33.50
C LEU A 1164 -15.26 4.48 -33.19
N ASN A 1165 -14.90 4.61 -31.92
CA ASN A 1165 -13.50 4.76 -31.48
C ASN A 1165 -13.31 4.18 -30.06
N ARG A 1166 -12.11 4.32 -29.49
CA ARG A 1166 -11.76 3.89 -28.12
C ARG A 1166 -12.70 4.35 -26.98
N TYR A 1167 -13.56 5.34 -27.21
CA TYR A 1167 -14.51 5.89 -26.23
C TYR A 1167 -15.96 5.43 -26.48
N THR A 1168 -16.28 4.96 -27.68
CA THR A 1168 -17.65 4.62 -28.12
C THR A 1168 -17.82 3.15 -28.54
N ALA A 1169 -16.73 2.44 -28.84
CA ALA A 1169 -16.70 1.03 -29.20
C ALA A 1169 -16.48 0.12 -27.97
N ALA A 1170 -16.46 -1.20 -28.20
CA ALA A 1170 -15.75 -2.13 -27.34
C ALA A 1170 -14.44 -2.53 -28.03
N TYR A 1171 -13.36 -2.75 -27.28
CA TYR A 1171 -12.05 -3.16 -27.80
C TYR A 1171 -11.82 -4.65 -27.52
N VAL A 1172 -11.31 -5.39 -28.51
CA VAL A 1172 -11.25 -6.87 -28.51
C VAL A 1172 -9.88 -7.36 -28.95
N ALA A 1173 -8.81 -6.94 -28.25
CA ALA A 1173 -7.45 -7.43 -28.47
C ALA A 1173 -6.55 -7.24 -27.24
N ASP A 1174 -5.41 -7.95 -27.20
CA ASP A 1174 -4.54 -8.09 -26.03
C ASP A 1174 -3.47 -6.97 -25.88
N ARG A 1175 -3.69 -5.79 -26.47
CA ARG A 1175 -2.66 -4.75 -26.63
C ARG A 1175 -3.14 -3.34 -26.25
N ILE A 1176 -2.25 -2.36 -26.44
CA ILE A 1176 -2.49 -0.94 -26.18
C ILE A 1176 -3.77 -0.52 -26.93
N VAL A 1177 -4.74 0.03 -26.20
CA VAL A 1177 -5.97 0.58 -26.79
C VAL A 1177 -5.59 1.72 -27.75
N PRO A 1178 -5.96 1.66 -29.05
CA PRO A 1178 -5.51 2.62 -30.05
C PRO A 1178 -6.01 4.03 -29.79
N THR A 1179 -5.32 5.05 -30.31
CA THR A 1179 -5.79 6.45 -30.25
C THR A 1179 -6.83 6.71 -31.34
N PRO A 1180 -7.70 7.74 -31.25
CA PRO A 1180 -8.67 8.03 -32.30
C PRO A 1180 -8.05 8.39 -33.66
N ASN A 1181 -6.78 8.80 -33.68
CA ASN A 1181 -6.03 9.06 -34.90
C ASN A 1181 -5.45 7.79 -35.55
N ASP A 1182 -5.32 6.73 -34.74
CA ASP A 1182 -4.58 5.49 -34.99
C ASP A 1182 -5.57 4.35 -35.32
N ALA A 1183 -6.74 4.30 -34.66
CA ALA A 1183 -7.92 3.62 -35.20
C ALA A 1183 -9.24 4.29 -34.74
N SER A 1184 -10.03 4.80 -35.69
CA SER A 1184 -11.45 5.13 -35.51
C SER A 1184 -12.26 5.13 -36.81
N ALA A 1185 -13.58 5.16 -36.70
CA ALA A 1185 -14.49 5.36 -37.82
C ALA A 1185 -15.67 6.28 -37.46
N VAL A 1186 -16.32 6.83 -38.48
CA VAL A 1186 -17.60 7.55 -38.39
C VAL A 1186 -18.59 6.92 -39.36
N LEU A 1187 -19.75 6.48 -38.84
CA LEU A 1187 -20.74 5.70 -39.56
C LEU A 1187 -22.04 6.51 -39.78
N GLN A 1188 -22.68 6.34 -40.93
CA GLN A 1188 -24.04 6.79 -41.21
C GLN A 1188 -24.81 5.68 -41.96
N ALA A 1189 -26.14 5.65 -41.81
CA ALA A 1189 -27.01 4.73 -42.54
C ALA A 1189 -28.16 5.47 -43.24
N GLY A 1190 -28.51 5.03 -44.44
CA GLY A 1190 -29.60 5.58 -45.23
C GLY A 1190 -30.33 4.51 -46.04
N TRP A 1191 -31.55 4.77 -46.50
CA TRP A 1191 -32.32 3.79 -47.28
C TRP A 1191 -33.20 4.44 -48.35
N ASP A 1192 -33.46 3.65 -49.41
CA ASP A 1192 -34.61 3.82 -50.31
C ASP A 1192 -35.50 2.56 -50.25
N PRO A 1193 -36.72 2.57 -50.80
CA PRO A 1193 -37.66 1.43 -50.75
C PRO A 1193 -37.14 0.06 -51.24
N ASN A 1194 -35.95 -0.02 -51.82
CA ASN A 1194 -35.33 -1.22 -52.37
C ASN A 1194 -33.94 -1.51 -51.80
N THR A 1195 -33.29 -0.60 -51.06
CA THR A 1195 -31.86 -0.72 -50.69
C THR A 1195 -31.51 0.03 -49.40
N LEU A 1196 -30.72 -0.62 -48.55
CA LEU A 1196 -30.00 -0.02 -47.42
C LEU A 1196 -28.59 0.39 -47.88
N TYR A 1197 -28.19 1.59 -47.50
CA TYR A 1197 -26.88 2.19 -47.76
C TYR A 1197 -26.16 2.43 -46.43
N LEU A 1198 -24.85 2.21 -46.42
CA LEU A 1198 -23.97 2.52 -45.29
C LEU A 1198 -22.84 3.42 -45.78
N ALA A 1199 -22.54 4.47 -45.03
CA ALA A 1199 -21.36 5.30 -45.18
C ALA A 1199 -20.46 5.09 -43.98
N ILE A 1200 -19.18 4.81 -44.21
CA ILE A 1200 -18.19 4.65 -43.14
C ILE A 1200 -16.90 5.36 -43.54
N ARG A 1201 -16.45 6.30 -42.69
CA ARG A 1201 -15.20 7.03 -42.86
C ARG A 1201 -14.21 6.59 -41.78
N VAL A 1202 -13.17 5.86 -42.16
CA VAL A 1202 -12.08 5.46 -41.26
C VAL A 1202 -11.11 6.64 -41.05
N THR A 1203 -10.51 6.70 -39.87
CA THR A 1203 -9.31 7.49 -39.55
C THR A 1203 -8.29 6.55 -38.94
N ASP A 1204 -7.12 6.50 -39.55
CA ASP A 1204 -6.00 5.61 -39.26
C ASP A 1204 -4.70 6.37 -39.55
N ASP A 1205 -3.61 6.10 -38.82
CA ASP A 1205 -2.36 6.86 -38.97
C ASP A 1205 -1.41 6.28 -40.05
N ARG A 1206 -1.64 5.03 -40.49
CA ARG A 1206 -0.72 4.28 -41.35
C ARG A 1206 -1.36 3.08 -42.08
N VAL A 1207 -2.46 3.31 -42.81
CA VAL A 1207 -3.15 2.34 -43.68
C VAL A 1207 -2.23 1.31 -44.37
N VAL A 1208 -2.47 0.02 -44.08
CA VAL A 1208 -1.81 -1.19 -44.59
C VAL A 1208 -2.76 -1.94 -45.54
N THR A 1209 -2.23 -2.29 -46.71
CA THR A 1209 -2.92 -3.04 -47.78
C THR A 1209 -1.91 -3.92 -48.55
N ASP A 1210 -1.19 -4.80 -47.83
CA ASP A 1210 -0.12 -5.65 -48.39
C ASP A 1210 -0.33 -7.17 -48.24
N SER A 1211 -1.43 -7.59 -47.61
CA SER A 1211 -1.88 -8.97 -47.52
C SER A 1211 -2.63 -9.47 -48.78
N THR A 1212 -2.88 -10.79 -48.83
CA THR A 1212 -3.89 -11.41 -49.71
C THR A 1212 -5.13 -11.90 -48.96
N ASP A 1213 -5.05 -11.95 -47.64
CA ASP A 1213 -6.12 -12.28 -46.70
C ASP A 1213 -6.53 -10.97 -45.99
N PRO A 1214 -7.79 -10.49 -46.10
CA PRO A 1214 -8.16 -9.13 -45.69
C PRO A 1214 -8.02 -8.89 -44.17
N TRP A 1215 -8.25 -9.92 -43.35
CA TRP A 1215 -8.07 -9.90 -41.89
C TRP A 1215 -6.61 -9.86 -41.40
N HIS A 1216 -5.67 -9.52 -42.29
CA HIS A 1216 -4.29 -9.13 -41.94
C HIS A 1216 -3.91 -7.72 -42.47
N ASP A 1217 -4.81 -7.05 -43.20
CA ASP A 1217 -4.75 -5.64 -43.59
C ASP A 1217 -5.73 -4.82 -42.71
N ASP A 1218 -5.80 -3.50 -42.90
CA ASP A 1218 -6.76 -2.66 -42.15
C ASP A 1218 -8.16 -2.72 -42.79
N GLU A 1219 -9.16 -3.19 -42.03
CA GLU A 1219 -10.50 -3.49 -42.54
C GLU A 1219 -11.66 -3.00 -41.65
N ILE A 1220 -12.90 -3.17 -42.14
CA ILE A 1220 -14.14 -2.96 -41.39
C ILE A 1220 -15.00 -4.21 -41.52
N GLU A 1221 -15.31 -4.87 -40.41
CA GLU A 1221 -16.35 -5.89 -40.35
C GLU A 1221 -17.76 -5.26 -40.21
N VAL A 1222 -18.76 -5.80 -40.92
CA VAL A 1222 -20.16 -5.37 -40.83
C VAL A 1222 -21.07 -6.58 -40.63
N GLY A 1223 -21.62 -6.73 -39.44
CA GLY A 1223 -22.67 -7.70 -39.14
C GLY A 1223 -24.07 -7.15 -39.43
N LEU A 1224 -24.95 -7.98 -39.99
CA LEU A 1224 -26.36 -7.68 -40.21
C LEU A 1224 -27.22 -8.87 -39.74
N ASP A 1225 -28.31 -8.58 -39.03
CA ASP A 1225 -29.34 -9.51 -38.55
C ASP A 1225 -30.73 -8.92 -38.88
N GLY A 1226 -31.76 -9.73 -39.12
CA GLY A 1226 -33.04 -9.25 -39.69
C GLY A 1226 -34.17 -10.26 -39.87
#